data_AF-A0A151EI55-F1
#
_entry.id   AF-A0A151EI55-F1
#
_cell.length_a   1.000
_cell.length_b   1.000
_cell.length_c   1.000
_cell.angle_alpha   90.00
_cell.angle_beta   90.00
_cell.angle_gamma   90.00
#
_symmetry.space_group_name_H-M   'P 1'
#
loop_
_entity.id
_entity.type
_entity.pdbx_description
1 polymer ?
#
loop_
_entity_poly.entity_id
_entity_poly.type
_entity_poly.pdbx_seq_one_letter_code
_entity_poly.pdbx_strand_id
1 'polypeptide(L)'
;MKCKNEKARMKIISSLLVIGLLFSSTGFPLLTGETVGAERQDFPQIKMLCDRYHYITADPWGKWFEDNYPGELTVSYLMGPLTYEELINYDIFITYLSWKSSLGPRPTASEVEALEQYVRDGGGVMLMGDDLYWGLWTNEYCNILSEPFNVYFNDDQLLDPTNYDITVTRPEDDYERHIVFHNIAEHPTTVGVTNVWAHGTCSLIVNNPDAVIVVAGDDDTYSDRHPGYPQGSYPPAVVALEHGSGRILFSGGAVSYGADVYDNRIFIWNILKWLVGYDAQAQWTFMVYMDGDNNLDGAAIDDLNEMEFVGSSANVNIVVQIDRILGYDDSNEDWTTTRRYYVTKDPNGYDGDNDSLAGTIFSTLIQDLGEQNMGNAQTLVDFVNWAMPTYPAQNYALILWDHGRGWKFPATPVKGVCEDWTSWDVLPDLLTQPEIRWALSQVTSDGANKLEIVGFDACLMGMLEIDYDIMSYADYRVGSEEVEPWDGWDYQASLSALVTTPGMTPSQLATQIVNDYMNFYGFGGNETQSAVDLSKIQALVTATDTFARDLWYKIATYCPHVSSARANSEFYDDPDYIDFFHFAQLINSAISDPLIQTNAQNVMNAITNAVVAEGHGALHPNSHGISIYYPLTLAGYLPRYETDVLLSATTNWDEFIKGSYTCTPPPPAALSSSISASPTQVSSGQQITVTLNVQNTGGTQADNVTPSSLAVSTTGTATATYLSGPTPVSANILPSNSQNFVWTYISSSGANGGTVSFTGNASGTDAGTGNSVSSLVTTSNTATVQVPASINANLTTDLSIVSSGQNVTVNMIISNTGQAAANNVTPSPLAVNTTGTVSATHVSGPVPGLHNIPGGLSQTFTWIYTCSGTNGGTVTFSGNASGTDANSGNTIVSNTASATVTVQTPANLVSSIAASPPIAKRGNTIMVIMTVQNTGQAGAVNVTPSPLTVAGTGRVVLISGPVPASTSIPGFSSQTFTWKYKATGNGTVTFSSNASGADVNSGIIVTSPVTTSNSVIIRNPNPRSTNASNTNQQIRSLSQTHIREAEDLIPEIQQLIDEAKAEGKDTAEYEKLLEQAKEALEKAYMYFAGGHYIAANYWAMQAIELLFECKECLENL
;
A
#
# COMPACT_ATOMS: atom_id res chain seq x y z
N MET A 1 44.36 31.67 -19.01
CA MET A 1 45.44 30.95 -18.29
C MET A 1 45.19 29.44 -18.38
N LYS A 2 46.08 28.60 -17.83
CA LYS A 2 45.95 27.13 -17.84
C LYS A 2 45.01 26.61 -16.75
N CYS A 3 44.64 25.33 -16.90
CA CYS A 3 44.23 24.37 -15.84
C CYS A 3 42.81 24.47 -15.26
N LYS A 4 42.15 23.34 -14.88
CA LYS A 4 42.23 21.93 -15.37
C LYS A 4 41.16 21.05 -14.67
N ASN A 5 40.73 19.96 -15.33
CA ASN A 5 40.30 18.65 -14.76
C ASN A 5 39.05 18.56 -13.83
N GLU A 6 38.30 17.43 -13.72
CA GLU A 6 38.05 16.26 -14.60
C GLU A 6 36.81 15.41 -14.12
N LYS A 7 36.06 14.79 -15.06
CA LYS A 7 35.40 13.43 -15.09
C LYS A 7 34.55 12.85 -13.92
N ALA A 8 33.54 11.96 -14.10
CA ALA A 8 32.85 11.29 -15.27
C ALA A 8 31.34 11.03 -14.90
N ARG A 9 30.51 9.99 -15.24
CA ARG A 9 30.46 8.67 -15.98
C ARG A 9 28.93 8.30 -16.15
N MET A 10 28.35 7.27 -16.84
CA MET A 10 28.76 6.18 -17.75
C MET A 10 27.71 5.82 -18.86
N LYS A 11 26.92 4.71 -18.75
CA LYS A 11 25.97 4.09 -19.73
C LYS A 11 24.97 3.17 -18.98
N ILE A 12 23.76 2.74 -19.42
CA ILE A 12 22.89 2.96 -20.62
C ILE A 12 22.99 1.94 -21.81
N ILE A 13 22.23 0.82 -21.75
CA ILE A 13 21.47 -0.04 -22.76
C ILE A 13 21.99 -0.33 -24.22
N SER A 14 21.42 -1.21 -25.10
CA SER A 14 20.23 -2.15 -25.20
C SER A 14 20.43 -3.14 -26.41
N SER A 15 19.54 -4.05 -26.91
CA SER A 15 18.53 -5.06 -26.43
C SER A 15 17.75 -5.70 -27.64
N LEU A 16 16.97 -6.81 -27.45
CA LEU A 16 15.84 -7.38 -28.29
C LEU A 16 16.10 -8.34 -29.52
N LEU A 17 15.31 -9.46 -29.60
CA LEU A 17 14.66 -10.21 -30.76
C LEU A 17 15.44 -10.98 -31.89
N VAL A 18 14.92 -11.97 -32.70
CA VAL A 18 13.92 -13.10 -32.62
C VAL A 18 13.74 -13.92 -33.98
N ILE A 19 13.12 -15.14 -33.98
CA ILE A 19 12.52 -15.98 -35.12
C ILE A 19 13.46 -16.78 -36.08
N GLY A 20 13.13 -17.96 -36.69
CA GLY A 20 12.00 -18.94 -36.58
C GLY A 20 11.49 -19.64 -37.91
N LEU A 21 10.77 -20.80 -37.81
CA LEU A 21 9.84 -21.52 -38.79
C LEU A 21 10.26 -22.77 -39.68
N LEU A 22 9.63 -23.96 -39.42
CA LEU A 22 9.15 -25.06 -40.34
C LEU A 22 10.18 -25.99 -41.09
N PHE A 23 9.94 -27.19 -41.72
CA PHE A 23 8.84 -28.19 -42.04
C PHE A 23 9.51 -29.51 -42.65
N SER A 24 8.95 -30.72 -42.95
CA SER A 24 7.75 -31.55 -42.58
C SER A 24 7.65 -32.93 -43.35
N SER A 25 7.38 -34.07 -42.65
CA SER A 25 6.74 -35.39 -43.08
C SER A 25 7.26 -36.18 -44.34
N THR A 26 6.81 -37.38 -44.82
CA THR A 26 5.61 -38.30 -44.71
C THR A 26 5.90 -39.82 -45.08
N GLY A 27 5.13 -40.84 -44.63
CA GLY A 27 4.94 -42.16 -45.34
C GLY A 27 4.70 -43.48 -44.51
N PHE A 28 3.71 -44.33 -44.89
CA PHE A 28 3.25 -45.63 -44.27
C PHE A 28 3.54 -46.86 -45.20
N PRO A 29 3.27 -48.20 -44.92
CA PRO A 29 2.39 -48.82 -43.89
C PRO A 29 2.75 -50.17 -43.17
N LEU A 30 2.33 -50.28 -41.89
CA LEU A 30 1.61 -51.37 -41.16
C LEU A 30 1.86 -52.89 -41.33
N LEU A 31 1.88 -53.57 -40.16
CA LEU A 31 1.30 -54.89 -39.70
C LEU A 31 2.29 -55.59 -38.73
N THR A 32 1.97 -56.31 -37.64
CA THR A 32 0.87 -56.49 -36.63
C THR A 32 1.40 -57.49 -35.57
N GLY A 33 0.87 -57.73 -34.36
CA GLY A 33 -0.31 -57.28 -33.59
C GLY A 33 -0.43 -58.14 -32.29
N GLU A 34 -1.43 -57.91 -31.42
CA GLU A 34 -1.78 -58.75 -30.24
C GLU A 34 -0.73 -58.88 -29.09
N THR A 35 -0.60 -57.84 -28.24
CA THR A 35 -0.44 -57.95 -26.76
C THR A 35 -0.35 -56.57 -26.10
N VAL A 36 0.42 -55.64 -26.68
CA VAL A 36 0.65 -54.28 -26.14
C VAL A 36 -0.42 -53.29 -26.66
N GLY A 37 -1.69 -53.61 -26.44
CA GLY A 37 -2.83 -52.96 -27.09
C GLY A 37 -3.60 -51.91 -26.25
N ALA A 38 -3.59 -52.05 -24.92
CA ALA A 38 -4.46 -51.25 -24.04
C ALA A 38 -3.82 -49.92 -23.55
N GLU A 39 -2.49 -49.83 -23.50
CA GLU A 39 -1.77 -48.71 -22.87
C GLU A 39 -1.42 -47.54 -23.83
N ARG A 40 -1.87 -47.59 -25.09
CA ARG A 40 -1.29 -46.77 -26.18
C ARG A 40 -2.03 -45.49 -26.58
N GLN A 41 -3.22 -45.19 -26.05
CA GLN A 41 -4.04 -44.12 -26.66
C GLN A 41 -3.75 -42.70 -26.15
N ASP A 42 -3.33 -42.53 -24.89
CA ASP A 42 -3.28 -41.21 -24.23
C ASP A 42 -1.86 -40.80 -23.77
N PHE A 43 -0.87 -41.06 -24.62
CA PHE A 43 0.53 -40.74 -24.33
C PHE A 43 0.99 -39.40 -24.97
N PRO A 44 1.72 -38.52 -24.25
CA PRO A 44 2.24 -37.28 -24.82
C PRO A 44 3.33 -37.56 -25.87
N GLN A 45 3.34 -36.80 -26.97
CA GLN A 45 4.40 -36.90 -27.98
C GLN A 45 5.72 -36.30 -27.45
N ILE A 46 6.63 -37.16 -27.00
CA ILE A 46 7.95 -36.76 -26.51
C ILE A 46 8.83 -36.33 -27.69
N LYS A 47 9.39 -35.12 -27.62
CA LYS A 47 10.46 -34.64 -28.51
C LYS A 47 11.81 -34.97 -27.88
N MET A 48 12.67 -35.64 -28.63
CA MET A 48 13.97 -36.12 -28.17
C MET A 48 15.09 -35.50 -29.01
N LEU A 49 16.09 -34.90 -28.37
CA LEU A 49 17.30 -34.40 -29.03
C LEU A 49 18.46 -35.34 -28.78
N CYS A 50 18.99 -35.97 -29.83
CA CYS A 50 20.13 -36.87 -29.75
C CYS A 50 21.39 -36.19 -30.29
N ASP A 51 22.53 -36.30 -29.59
CA ASP A 51 23.78 -35.61 -29.99
C ASP A 51 24.45 -36.25 -31.22
N ARG A 52 24.65 -35.45 -32.28
CA ARG A 52 25.50 -35.76 -33.44
C ARG A 52 26.53 -34.66 -33.74
N TYR A 53 26.68 -33.67 -32.86
CA TYR A 53 27.71 -32.65 -32.98
C TYR A 53 29.07 -33.22 -32.52
N HIS A 54 29.03 -34.05 -31.48
CA HIS A 54 30.21 -34.65 -30.89
C HIS A 54 30.65 -35.98 -31.55
N TYR A 55 29.79 -36.69 -32.30
CA TYR A 55 30.23 -37.83 -33.13
C TYR A 55 29.39 -38.16 -34.39
N ILE A 56 29.95 -38.98 -35.29
CA ILE A 56 29.54 -39.11 -36.71
C ILE A 56 28.98 -40.50 -37.12
N THR A 57 29.20 -41.58 -36.36
CA THR A 57 28.68 -42.91 -36.74
C THR A 57 27.33 -43.18 -36.07
N ALA A 58 26.30 -43.44 -36.89
CA ALA A 58 24.96 -43.92 -36.56
C ALA A 58 24.67 -44.14 -35.06
N ASP A 59 24.11 -43.10 -34.43
CA ASP A 59 23.45 -43.17 -33.11
C ASP A 59 22.48 -44.38 -33.07
N PRO A 60 22.76 -45.41 -32.24
CA PRO A 60 21.91 -46.59 -32.18
C PRO A 60 20.55 -46.31 -31.55
N TRP A 61 20.46 -45.38 -30.59
CA TRP A 61 19.26 -45.16 -29.79
C TRP A 61 18.29 -44.20 -30.45
N GLY A 62 18.75 -43.02 -30.89
CA GLY A 62 17.89 -42.11 -31.65
C GLY A 62 17.33 -42.80 -32.90
N LYS A 63 18.13 -43.63 -33.58
CA LYS A 63 17.64 -44.40 -34.72
C LYS A 63 16.73 -45.57 -34.34
N TRP A 64 17.00 -46.29 -33.25
CA TRP A 64 16.12 -47.34 -32.76
C TRP A 64 14.77 -46.77 -32.29
N PHE A 65 14.75 -45.61 -31.64
CA PHE A 65 13.54 -44.88 -31.26
C PHE A 65 12.71 -44.47 -32.49
N GLU A 66 13.33 -43.90 -33.53
CA GLU A 66 12.66 -43.62 -34.82
C GLU A 66 11.98 -44.87 -35.41
N ASP A 67 12.68 -46.02 -35.38
CA ASP A 67 12.25 -47.24 -36.07
C ASP A 67 11.25 -48.08 -35.26
N ASN A 68 11.19 -47.95 -33.93
CA ASN A 68 10.36 -48.79 -33.05
C ASN A 68 9.16 -48.06 -32.43
N TYR A 69 9.21 -46.72 -32.30
CA TYR A 69 8.11 -45.90 -31.76
C TYR A 69 7.68 -44.75 -32.72
N PRO A 70 7.51 -45.01 -34.04
CA PRO A 70 7.25 -43.98 -35.03
C PRO A 70 5.89 -43.29 -34.82
N GLY A 71 5.92 -42.03 -34.37
CA GLY A 71 4.75 -41.20 -34.11
C GLY A 71 4.41 -41.04 -32.62
N GLU A 72 4.95 -41.90 -31.76
CA GLU A 72 4.94 -41.75 -30.29
C GLU A 72 6.11 -40.83 -29.86
N LEU A 73 7.27 -40.95 -30.53
CA LEU A 73 8.46 -40.11 -30.30
C LEU A 73 8.80 -39.24 -31.53
N THR A 74 9.32 -38.03 -31.29
CA THR A 74 9.87 -37.13 -32.33
C THR A 74 11.37 -36.94 -32.09
N VAL A 75 12.20 -37.74 -32.75
CA VAL A 75 13.66 -37.66 -32.66
C VAL A 75 14.21 -36.57 -33.58
N SER A 76 15.09 -35.72 -33.04
CA SER A 76 15.92 -34.76 -33.76
C SER A 76 17.38 -34.94 -33.38
N TYR A 77 18.29 -34.39 -34.19
CA TYR A 77 19.73 -34.52 -33.97
C TYR A 77 20.41 -33.17 -33.85
N LEU A 78 21.15 -32.99 -32.75
CA LEU A 78 21.97 -31.81 -32.53
C LEU A 78 23.16 -31.85 -33.50
N MET A 79 23.32 -30.80 -34.31
CA MET A 79 24.41 -30.66 -35.30
C MET A 79 25.29 -29.42 -35.03
N GLY A 80 25.19 -28.85 -33.82
CA GLY A 80 25.90 -27.66 -33.35
C GLY A 80 26.18 -27.75 -31.84
N PRO A 81 26.80 -26.73 -31.22
CA PRO A 81 27.09 -26.75 -29.79
C PRO A 81 25.81 -26.85 -28.94
N LEU A 82 25.92 -27.51 -27.79
CA LEU A 82 24.82 -27.80 -26.87
C LEU A 82 24.40 -26.54 -26.10
N THR A 83 23.41 -25.81 -26.61
CA THR A 83 22.87 -24.61 -25.93
C THR A 83 21.57 -24.90 -25.21
N TYR A 84 21.33 -24.20 -24.09
CA TYR A 84 20.07 -24.24 -23.36
C TYR A 84 18.89 -23.83 -24.26
N GLU A 85 19.10 -22.84 -25.13
CA GLU A 85 18.10 -22.36 -26.11
C GLU A 85 17.70 -23.41 -27.15
N GLU A 86 18.55 -24.40 -27.46
CA GLU A 86 18.21 -25.55 -28.31
C GLU A 86 17.55 -26.66 -27.47
N LEU A 87 18.12 -26.97 -26.30
CA LEU A 87 17.64 -28.02 -25.38
C LEU A 87 16.16 -27.85 -25.00
N ILE A 88 15.71 -26.65 -24.63
CA ILE A 88 14.32 -26.38 -24.19
C ILE A 88 13.23 -26.59 -25.26
N ASN A 89 13.59 -26.89 -26.51
CA ASN A 89 12.60 -27.26 -27.53
C ASN A 89 12.21 -28.76 -27.44
N TYR A 90 12.96 -29.53 -26.65
CA TYR A 90 12.86 -30.98 -26.50
C TYR A 90 12.58 -31.34 -25.05
N ASP A 91 11.85 -32.43 -24.88
CA ASP A 91 11.38 -32.90 -23.58
C ASP A 91 12.43 -33.87 -22.97
N ILE A 92 13.25 -34.51 -23.82
CA ILE A 92 14.45 -35.27 -23.43
C ILE A 92 15.66 -34.91 -24.31
N PHE A 93 16.85 -34.79 -23.71
CA PHE A 93 18.15 -34.83 -24.42
C PHE A 93 18.91 -36.13 -24.12
N ILE A 94 19.48 -36.76 -25.15
CA ILE A 94 20.29 -37.98 -25.05
C ILE A 94 21.65 -37.77 -25.72
N THR A 95 22.72 -38.16 -25.04
CA THR A 95 24.06 -38.17 -25.63
C THR A 95 24.90 -39.33 -25.12
N TYR A 96 25.86 -39.73 -25.95
CA TYR A 96 26.77 -40.84 -25.75
C TYR A 96 28.20 -40.42 -26.08
N LEU A 97 29.14 -41.24 -25.63
CA LEU A 97 30.58 -41.11 -25.76
C LEU A 97 31.13 -41.10 -27.22
N SER A 98 32.46 -40.98 -27.36
CA SER A 98 33.13 -40.88 -28.68
C SER A 98 34.41 -41.73 -28.82
N TRP A 99 34.82 -41.98 -30.07
CA TRP A 99 36.03 -42.73 -30.41
C TRP A 99 37.30 -41.93 -30.11
N LYS A 100 38.26 -42.50 -29.35
CA LYS A 100 39.53 -41.87 -28.96
C LYS A 100 40.37 -41.33 -30.13
N SER A 101 40.22 -41.87 -31.35
CA SER A 101 40.94 -41.40 -32.55
C SER A 101 40.23 -40.30 -33.35
N SER A 102 38.98 -39.98 -33.00
CA SER A 102 38.10 -39.09 -33.78
C SER A 102 37.18 -38.24 -32.90
N LEU A 103 37.60 -38.01 -31.64
CA LEU A 103 37.03 -37.03 -30.72
C LEU A 103 36.82 -35.67 -31.44
N GLY A 104 35.62 -35.11 -31.32
CA GLY A 104 35.26 -33.82 -31.90
C GLY A 104 35.85 -32.62 -31.12
N PRO A 105 35.17 -31.45 -31.09
CA PRO A 105 35.36 -30.55 -29.96
C PRO A 105 34.99 -31.29 -28.67
N ARG A 106 35.63 -30.95 -27.54
CA ARG A 106 35.12 -31.39 -26.22
C ARG A 106 33.98 -30.46 -25.80
N PRO A 107 32.99 -30.94 -25.02
CA PRO A 107 31.96 -30.06 -24.48
C PRO A 107 32.62 -28.92 -23.69
N THR A 108 32.22 -27.69 -23.98
CA THR A 108 32.71 -26.49 -23.31
C THR A 108 31.99 -26.27 -21.98
N ALA A 109 32.58 -25.47 -21.08
CA ALA A 109 31.91 -25.12 -19.81
C ALA A 109 30.51 -24.52 -20.04
N SER A 110 30.33 -23.73 -21.10
CA SER A 110 29.03 -23.19 -21.52
C SER A 110 28.01 -24.24 -21.99
N GLU A 111 28.45 -25.42 -22.43
CA GLU A 111 27.60 -26.54 -22.82
C GLU A 111 27.24 -27.41 -21.60
N VAL A 112 28.16 -27.50 -20.63
CA VAL A 112 27.89 -28.09 -19.30
C VAL A 112 26.89 -27.24 -18.51
N GLU A 113 27.12 -25.92 -18.44
CA GLU A 113 26.18 -24.95 -17.83
C GLU A 113 24.79 -25.00 -18.50
N ALA A 114 24.74 -25.16 -19.83
CA ALA A 114 23.50 -25.29 -20.58
C ALA A 114 22.72 -26.56 -20.23
N LEU A 115 23.41 -27.70 -20.08
CA LEU A 115 22.79 -28.97 -19.72
C LEU A 115 22.32 -28.97 -18.26
N GLU A 116 23.12 -28.44 -17.33
CA GLU A 116 22.74 -28.29 -15.92
C GLU A 116 21.48 -27.41 -15.78
N GLN A 117 21.44 -26.26 -16.47
CA GLN A 117 20.29 -25.36 -16.44
C GLN A 117 19.04 -26.00 -17.07
N TYR A 118 19.19 -26.81 -18.11
CA TYR A 118 18.07 -27.53 -18.74
C TYR A 118 17.42 -28.54 -17.79
N VAL A 119 18.22 -29.39 -17.11
CA VAL A 119 17.68 -30.31 -16.09
C VAL A 119 17.08 -29.51 -14.93
N ARG A 120 17.77 -28.46 -14.46
CA ARG A 120 17.32 -27.58 -13.37
C ARG A 120 15.91 -27.01 -13.61
N ASP A 121 15.59 -26.66 -14.85
CA ASP A 121 14.34 -26.02 -15.23
C ASP A 121 13.22 -27.00 -15.69
N GLY A 122 13.44 -28.31 -15.62
CA GLY A 122 12.41 -29.34 -15.90
C GLY A 122 12.74 -30.33 -17.03
N GLY A 123 13.88 -30.19 -17.70
CA GLY A 123 14.27 -31.06 -18.81
C GLY A 123 14.69 -32.48 -18.38
N GLY A 124 14.37 -33.46 -19.22
CA GLY A 124 14.85 -34.84 -19.09
C GLY A 124 16.21 -35.05 -19.75
N VAL A 125 17.16 -35.70 -19.09
CA VAL A 125 18.48 -36.03 -19.70
C VAL A 125 18.84 -37.51 -19.52
N MET A 126 19.37 -38.13 -20.57
CA MET A 126 20.00 -39.45 -20.48
C MET A 126 21.45 -39.39 -20.98
N LEU A 127 22.41 -39.65 -20.08
CA LEU A 127 23.83 -39.74 -20.40
C LEU A 127 24.26 -41.21 -20.44
N MET A 128 24.84 -41.64 -21.56
CA MET A 128 25.17 -43.05 -21.81
C MET A 128 26.68 -43.25 -21.98
N GLY A 129 27.29 -43.98 -21.05
CA GLY A 129 28.67 -44.50 -21.16
C GLY A 129 28.72 -45.85 -21.86
N ASP A 130 29.91 -46.42 -22.02
CA ASP A 130 30.15 -47.68 -22.72
C ASP A 130 31.34 -48.43 -22.12
N ASP A 131 31.41 -49.74 -22.36
CA ASP A 131 32.30 -50.68 -21.66
C ASP A 131 33.77 -50.63 -22.09
N LEU A 132 34.09 -49.77 -23.06
CA LEU A 132 35.41 -49.63 -23.64
C LEU A 132 35.98 -50.97 -24.17
N TYR A 133 35.15 -51.79 -24.82
CA TYR A 133 35.61 -52.95 -25.56
C TYR A 133 36.68 -52.52 -26.59
N TRP A 134 37.76 -53.30 -26.68
CA TRP A 134 38.99 -52.98 -27.44
C TRP A 134 39.74 -51.70 -27.02
N GLY A 135 39.27 -50.95 -26.03
CA GLY A 135 39.93 -49.74 -25.49
C GLY A 135 39.91 -48.52 -26.42
N LEU A 136 39.13 -48.56 -27.51
CA LEU A 136 39.09 -47.52 -28.56
C LEU A 136 38.16 -46.33 -28.25
N TRP A 137 37.22 -46.52 -27.34
CA TRP A 137 36.23 -45.55 -26.87
C TRP A 137 36.71 -44.82 -25.60
N THR A 138 36.03 -43.76 -25.13
CA THR A 138 36.23 -43.21 -23.77
C THR A 138 35.02 -42.44 -23.26
N ASN A 139 34.73 -42.59 -21.97
CA ASN A 139 33.58 -41.94 -21.33
C ASN A 139 33.88 -40.49 -20.90
N GLU A 140 35.04 -39.93 -21.30
CA GLU A 140 35.47 -38.56 -21.01
C GLU A 140 34.45 -37.47 -21.40
N TYR A 141 33.64 -37.69 -22.46
CA TYR A 141 32.62 -36.73 -22.89
C TYR A 141 31.43 -36.69 -21.92
N CYS A 142 30.88 -37.85 -21.58
CA CYS A 142 29.80 -37.98 -20.62
C CYS A 142 30.25 -37.49 -19.24
N ASN A 143 31.50 -37.76 -18.85
CA ASN A 143 32.11 -37.27 -17.60
C ASN A 143 32.28 -35.74 -17.51
N ILE A 144 32.40 -35.02 -18.64
CA ILE A 144 32.40 -33.55 -18.65
C ILE A 144 30.96 -33.03 -18.47
N LEU A 145 29.99 -33.65 -19.14
CA LEU A 145 28.57 -33.27 -19.04
C LEU A 145 27.93 -33.67 -17.70
N SER A 146 28.45 -34.71 -17.03
CA SER A 146 27.96 -35.18 -15.73
C SER A 146 28.64 -34.52 -14.52
N GLU A 147 29.68 -33.71 -14.73
CA GLU A 147 30.43 -33.04 -13.66
C GLU A 147 29.55 -32.23 -12.67
N PRO A 148 28.52 -31.44 -13.11
CA PRO A 148 27.65 -30.71 -12.19
C PRO A 148 26.79 -31.61 -11.30
N PHE A 149 26.46 -32.80 -11.81
CA PHE A 149 25.61 -33.77 -11.15
C PHE A 149 26.39 -34.74 -10.24
N ASN A 150 27.73 -34.69 -10.28
CA ASN A 150 28.64 -35.45 -9.42
C ASN A 150 28.44 -36.98 -9.48
N VAL A 151 28.08 -37.48 -10.68
CA VAL A 151 28.07 -38.90 -11.07
C VAL A 151 29.03 -39.06 -12.24
N TYR A 152 29.83 -40.13 -12.27
CA TYR A 152 30.87 -40.33 -13.28
C TYR A 152 30.87 -41.77 -13.82
N PHE A 153 31.33 -41.92 -15.06
CA PHE A 153 31.43 -43.16 -15.81
C PHE A 153 32.90 -43.64 -15.80
N ASN A 154 33.16 -44.90 -15.43
CA ASN A 154 34.50 -45.47 -15.51
C ASN A 154 34.88 -45.84 -16.96
N ASP A 155 36.19 -45.92 -17.24
CA ASP A 155 36.74 -46.33 -18.55
C ASP A 155 36.94 -47.88 -18.58
N ASP A 156 35.94 -48.64 -18.09
CA ASP A 156 35.96 -50.08 -17.77
C ASP A 156 34.80 -50.89 -18.37
N GLN A 157 34.92 -52.22 -18.38
CA GLN A 157 33.85 -53.18 -18.70
C GLN A 157 33.40 -53.90 -17.43
N LEU A 158 32.11 -53.85 -17.11
CA LEU A 158 31.52 -54.80 -16.15
C LEU A 158 31.42 -56.18 -16.78
N LEU A 159 31.59 -57.20 -15.94
CA LEU A 159 31.59 -58.60 -16.31
C LEU A 159 30.83 -59.40 -15.25
N ASP A 160 29.94 -60.27 -15.73
CA ASP A 160 29.13 -61.15 -14.91
C ASP A 160 29.28 -62.61 -15.38
N PRO A 161 29.92 -63.49 -14.58
CA PRO A 161 30.15 -64.88 -14.97
C PRO A 161 29.01 -65.86 -14.65
N THR A 162 27.99 -65.53 -13.84
CA THR A 162 26.81 -66.42 -13.63
C THR A 162 25.53 -65.97 -14.31
N ASN A 163 25.31 -64.66 -14.48
CA ASN A 163 24.06 -64.07 -14.90
C ASN A 163 24.23 -63.39 -16.26
N TYR A 164 24.49 -64.22 -17.28
CA TYR A 164 24.70 -63.77 -18.66
C TYR A 164 23.84 -64.52 -19.69
N ASP A 165 23.42 -63.83 -20.74
CA ASP A 165 22.68 -64.38 -21.88
C ASP A 165 23.50 -64.30 -23.18
N ILE A 166 23.31 -65.29 -24.04
CA ILE A 166 23.95 -65.46 -25.37
C ILE A 166 22.92 -65.66 -26.49
N THR A 167 21.63 -65.54 -26.20
CA THR A 167 20.52 -65.85 -27.13
C THR A 167 19.84 -64.60 -27.69
N VAL A 168 20.07 -63.43 -27.08
CA VAL A 168 19.70 -62.11 -27.61
C VAL A 168 20.70 -61.75 -28.71
N THR A 169 20.41 -62.11 -29.96
CA THR A 169 21.38 -62.01 -31.08
C THR A 169 21.18 -60.81 -31.98
N ARG A 170 22.24 -60.00 -32.18
CA ARG A 170 22.46 -59.34 -33.48
C ARG A 170 23.14 -60.31 -34.47
N PRO A 171 22.86 -60.26 -35.78
CA PRO A 171 23.36 -61.29 -36.72
C PRO A 171 24.85 -61.18 -37.11
N GLU A 172 25.62 -60.24 -36.56
CA GLU A 172 26.95 -59.87 -37.08
C GLU A 172 28.10 -60.06 -36.06
N ASP A 173 27.79 -60.24 -34.76
CA ASP A 173 28.74 -60.13 -33.64
C ASP A 173 28.91 -61.47 -32.88
N ASP A 174 29.75 -62.35 -33.44
CA ASP A 174 29.87 -63.80 -33.14
C ASP A 174 30.45 -64.19 -31.76
N TYR A 175 30.49 -63.28 -30.77
CA TYR A 175 31.24 -63.49 -29.50
C TYR A 175 30.66 -62.87 -28.20
N GLU A 176 29.61 -62.06 -28.26
CA GLU A 176 29.28 -61.13 -27.16
C GLU A 176 28.22 -61.68 -26.18
N ARG A 177 28.30 -61.26 -24.91
CA ARG A 177 27.42 -61.70 -23.81
C ARG A 177 26.65 -60.50 -23.26
N HIS A 178 25.36 -60.66 -23.05
CA HIS A 178 24.57 -59.69 -22.28
C HIS A 178 24.70 -60.01 -20.79
N ILE A 179 24.91 -59.00 -19.94
CA ILE A 179 24.77 -59.12 -18.48
C ILE A 179 23.29 -59.00 -18.13
N VAL A 180 22.79 -59.82 -17.20
CA VAL A 180 21.41 -59.79 -16.72
C VAL A 180 21.39 -59.31 -15.27
N PHE A 181 21.03 -58.05 -15.07
CA PHE A 181 20.93 -57.48 -13.73
C PHE A 181 19.60 -57.88 -13.08
N HIS A 182 19.70 -58.50 -11.90
CA HIS A 182 18.58 -58.83 -11.03
C HIS A 182 18.47 -57.92 -9.80
N ASN A 183 19.55 -57.18 -9.48
CA ASN A 183 19.60 -56.22 -8.39
C ASN A 183 19.07 -54.86 -8.87
N ILE A 184 17.74 -54.76 -8.87
CA ILE A 184 16.94 -53.62 -9.34
C ILE A 184 16.27 -52.97 -8.12
N ALA A 185 16.40 -51.65 -7.97
CA ALA A 185 15.76 -50.92 -6.88
C ALA A 185 14.32 -50.52 -7.26
N GLU A 186 13.44 -50.40 -6.26
CA GLU A 186 12.09 -49.84 -6.42
C GLU A 186 12.16 -48.34 -6.77
N HIS A 187 11.68 -47.97 -7.96
CA HIS A 187 11.74 -46.62 -8.52
C HIS A 187 10.68 -46.47 -9.63
N PRO A 188 10.16 -45.27 -9.96
CA PRO A 188 9.24 -45.09 -11.09
C PRO A 188 9.77 -45.64 -12.43
N THR A 189 11.10 -45.66 -12.62
CA THR A 189 11.73 -46.23 -13.84
C THR A 189 11.73 -47.76 -13.89
N THR A 190 11.49 -48.46 -12.78
CA THR A 190 11.64 -49.93 -12.65
C THR A 190 10.32 -50.67 -12.40
N VAL A 191 9.19 -49.97 -12.36
CA VAL A 191 7.86 -50.56 -12.16
C VAL A 191 7.56 -51.65 -13.20
N GLY A 192 7.32 -52.88 -12.74
CA GLY A 192 7.05 -54.04 -13.62
C GLY A 192 8.29 -54.62 -14.32
N VAL A 193 9.50 -54.16 -14.00
CA VAL A 193 10.76 -54.67 -14.56
C VAL A 193 11.37 -55.67 -13.58
N THR A 194 11.53 -56.92 -14.00
CA THR A 194 12.06 -58.00 -13.12
C THR A 194 13.52 -58.34 -13.41
N ASN A 195 14.03 -57.98 -14.59
CA ASN A 195 15.37 -58.27 -15.08
C ASN A 195 15.79 -57.16 -16.07
N VAL A 196 17.06 -56.74 -16.06
CA VAL A 196 17.60 -55.77 -17.04
C VAL A 196 18.81 -56.36 -17.78
N TRP A 197 18.66 -56.65 -19.07
CA TRP A 197 19.76 -57.15 -19.91
C TRP A 197 20.55 -55.98 -20.52
N ALA A 198 21.85 -55.89 -20.27
CA ALA A 198 22.75 -54.88 -20.83
C ALA A 198 23.81 -55.51 -21.76
N HIS A 199 23.98 -54.97 -22.96
CA HIS A 199 25.03 -55.37 -23.91
C HIS A 199 26.24 -54.42 -23.82
N GLY A 200 27.20 -54.78 -22.97
CA GLY A 200 28.36 -53.91 -22.70
C GLY A 200 27.96 -52.70 -21.85
N THR A 201 28.42 -52.70 -20.59
CA THR A 201 28.23 -51.56 -19.69
C THR A 201 29.49 -51.32 -18.85
N CYS A 202 29.87 -50.06 -18.69
CA CYS A 202 30.83 -49.62 -17.69
C CYS A 202 30.18 -49.49 -16.30
N SER A 203 30.99 -49.25 -15.27
CA SER A 203 30.53 -48.96 -13.91
C SER A 203 30.40 -47.47 -13.63
N LEU A 204 29.44 -47.08 -12.79
CA LEU A 204 29.19 -45.68 -12.40
C LEU A 204 29.72 -45.38 -10.99
N ILE A 205 30.49 -44.29 -10.85
CA ILE A 205 30.88 -43.71 -9.57
C ILE A 205 29.81 -42.68 -9.16
N VAL A 206 29.07 -42.99 -8.10
CA VAL A 206 28.04 -42.10 -7.53
C VAL A 206 28.63 -41.35 -6.33
N ASN A 207 28.92 -40.05 -6.50
CA ASN A 207 29.37 -39.18 -5.41
C ASN A 207 28.28 -38.19 -4.93
N ASN A 208 27.13 -38.17 -5.62
CA ASN A 208 25.97 -37.36 -5.26
C ASN A 208 25.08 -38.13 -4.26
N PRO A 209 24.76 -37.58 -3.07
CA PRO A 209 23.92 -38.26 -2.08
C PRO A 209 22.44 -38.35 -2.49
N ASP A 210 21.99 -37.51 -3.42
CA ASP A 210 20.59 -37.42 -3.86
C ASP A 210 20.31 -38.33 -5.08
N ALA A 211 21.33 -39.06 -5.56
CA ALA A 211 21.24 -39.95 -6.72
C ALA A 211 20.93 -41.41 -6.30
N VAL A 212 19.89 -41.98 -6.90
CA VAL A 212 19.40 -43.34 -6.65
C VAL A 212 20.05 -44.32 -7.62
N ILE A 213 20.69 -45.36 -7.10
CA ILE A 213 21.18 -46.49 -7.90
C ILE A 213 19.97 -47.39 -8.20
N VAL A 214 19.49 -47.37 -9.44
CA VAL A 214 18.26 -48.10 -9.85
C VAL A 214 18.54 -49.49 -10.42
N VAL A 215 19.76 -49.71 -10.95
CA VAL A 215 20.25 -51.03 -11.38
C VAL A 215 21.72 -51.16 -10.99
N ALA A 216 22.10 -52.28 -10.38
CA ALA A 216 23.47 -52.62 -10.02
C ALA A 216 23.79 -54.10 -10.29
N GLY A 217 25.08 -54.43 -10.26
CA GLY A 217 25.55 -55.82 -10.16
C GLY A 217 25.26 -56.47 -8.80
N ASP A 218 25.63 -57.74 -8.66
CA ASP A 218 25.37 -58.58 -7.48
C ASP A 218 26.66 -58.96 -6.71
N ASP A 219 26.71 -60.15 -6.08
CA ASP A 219 27.89 -60.63 -5.35
C ASP A 219 28.99 -61.22 -6.26
N ASP A 220 28.70 -61.45 -7.54
CA ASP A 220 29.54 -62.12 -8.52
C ASP A 220 29.99 -61.18 -9.68
N THR A 221 29.22 -60.13 -10.00
CA THR A 221 29.62 -59.06 -10.94
C THR A 221 30.92 -58.33 -10.53
N TYR A 222 31.79 -58.01 -11.50
CA TYR A 222 33.05 -57.26 -11.29
C TYR A 222 33.49 -56.41 -12.51
N SER A 223 34.52 -55.57 -12.35
CA SER A 223 35.11 -54.72 -13.39
C SER A 223 36.41 -55.28 -14.00
N ASP A 224 36.61 -55.12 -15.33
CA ASP A 224 37.82 -55.57 -16.03
C ASP A 224 39.09 -54.77 -15.72
N ARG A 225 38.97 -53.58 -15.11
CA ARG A 225 40.06 -52.59 -14.94
C ARG A 225 40.12 -52.01 -13.52
N HIS A 226 41.19 -51.25 -13.26
CA HIS A 226 41.46 -50.65 -11.95
C HIS A 226 41.85 -49.17 -12.08
N PRO A 227 41.31 -48.24 -11.27
CA PRO A 227 40.37 -48.47 -10.15
C PRO A 227 38.94 -48.73 -10.64
N GLY A 228 38.43 -49.91 -10.31
CA GLY A 228 37.10 -50.39 -10.69
C GLY A 228 36.61 -51.36 -9.62
N TYR A 229 35.36 -51.79 -9.74
CA TYR A 229 34.65 -52.56 -8.71
C TYR A 229 35.15 -54.02 -8.66
N PRO A 230 35.70 -54.51 -7.52
CA PRO A 230 36.02 -55.92 -7.34
C PRO A 230 34.74 -56.77 -7.18
N GLN A 231 34.86 -58.08 -7.42
CA GLN A 231 33.78 -59.05 -7.17
C GLN A 231 33.21 -58.89 -5.75
N GLY A 232 31.88 -58.92 -5.61
CA GLY A 232 31.20 -58.74 -4.33
C GLY A 232 31.04 -57.29 -3.88
N SER A 233 31.06 -56.32 -4.79
CA SER A 233 30.91 -54.89 -4.47
C SER A 233 29.75 -54.16 -5.17
N TYR A 234 28.82 -54.90 -5.79
CA TYR A 234 27.53 -54.40 -6.29
C TYR A 234 27.66 -53.14 -7.17
N PRO A 235 28.44 -53.20 -8.28
CA PRO A 235 28.74 -52.03 -9.11
C PRO A 235 27.47 -51.36 -9.67
N PRO A 236 27.29 -50.04 -9.50
CA PRO A 236 26.17 -49.31 -10.11
C PRO A 236 26.28 -49.33 -11.65
N ALA A 237 25.18 -49.68 -12.32
CA ALA A 237 25.07 -49.74 -13.78
C ALA A 237 24.07 -48.72 -14.33
N VAL A 238 22.99 -48.42 -13.60
CA VAL A 238 22.05 -47.33 -13.91
C VAL A 238 21.75 -46.52 -12.66
N VAL A 239 21.80 -45.19 -12.79
CA VAL A 239 21.59 -44.22 -11.70
C VAL A 239 20.59 -43.17 -12.15
N ALA A 240 19.59 -42.89 -11.32
CA ALA A 240 18.60 -41.84 -11.50
C ALA A 240 18.87 -40.68 -10.51
N LEU A 241 18.64 -39.44 -10.93
CA LEU A 241 18.77 -38.25 -10.09
C LEU A 241 17.73 -37.20 -10.49
N GLU A 242 17.03 -36.64 -9.52
CA GLU A 242 16.23 -35.42 -9.70
C GLU A 242 17.10 -34.20 -9.38
N HIS A 243 17.07 -33.16 -10.21
CA HIS A 243 17.94 -31.99 -10.05
C HIS A 243 17.21 -30.71 -10.45
N GLY A 244 16.76 -29.93 -9.45
CA GLY A 244 15.83 -28.82 -9.70
C GLY A 244 14.42 -29.36 -9.92
N SER A 245 13.78 -28.96 -11.03
CA SER A 245 12.46 -29.49 -11.42
C SER A 245 12.52 -30.63 -12.44
N GLY A 246 13.70 -30.94 -12.99
CA GLY A 246 13.90 -31.97 -14.02
C GLY A 246 14.76 -33.13 -13.55
N ARG A 247 14.99 -34.08 -14.46
CA ARG A 247 15.39 -35.45 -14.13
C ARG A 247 16.51 -35.92 -15.06
N ILE A 248 17.52 -36.59 -14.52
CA ILE A 248 18.67 -37.10 -15.26
C ILE A 248 18.95 -38.56 -14.92
N LEU A 249 19.20 -39.36 -15.96
CA LEU A 249 19.59 -40.77 -15.88
C LEU A 249 21.00 -40.97 -16.43
N PHE A 250 21.83 -41.70 -15.69
CA PHE A 250 23.15 -42.14 -16.10
C PHE A 250 23.12 -43.64 -16.36
N SER A 251 23.53 -44.07 -17.56
CA SER A 251 23.53 -45.45 -18.02
C SER A 251 24.94 -45.90 -18.37
N GLY A 252 25.45 -46.96 -17.74
CA GLY A 252 26.80 -47.47 -18.02
C GLY A 252 26.98 -48.08 -19.41
N GLY A 253 25.89 -48.46 -20.10
CA GLY A 253 25.92 -48.98 -21.47
C GLY A 253 25.23 -48.06 -22.48
N ALA A 254 25.82 -47.94 -23.67
CA ALA A 254 25.36 -47.10 -24.78
C ALA A 254 24.77 -47.90 -25.95
N VAL A 255 25.00 -49.22 -26.01
CA VAL A 255 24.53 -50.06 -27.12
C VAL A 255 23.57 -51.10 -26.56
N SER A 256 22.27 -50.97 -26.87
CA SER A 256 21.23 -51.98 -26.59
C SER A 256 21.18 -52.56 -25.15
N TYR A 257 20.26 -52.04 -24.33
CA TYR A 257 19.61 -52.87 -23.30
C TYR A 257 18.70 -53.89 -23.98
N GLY A 258 19.26 -54.88 -24.70
CA GLY A 258 18.56 -55.94 -25.46
C GLY A 258 17.11 -55.60 -25.83
N ALA A 259 16.90 -54.53 -26.61
CA ALA A 259 15.64 -53.76 -26.54
C ALA A 259 14.46 -54.41 -27.29
N ASP A 260 14.70 -55.60 -27.83
CA ASP A 260 13.73 -56.58 -28.31
C ASP A 260 13.20 -57.51 -27.19
N VAL A 261 13.81 -57.51 -26.00
CA VAL A 261 13.34 -58.18 -24.77
C VAL A 261 12.19 -57.40 -24.11
N TYR A 262 11.30 -58.10 -23.40
CA TYR A 262 10.06 -57.54 -22.85
C TYR A 262 10.29 -56.55 -21.70
N ASP A 263 10.89 -56.98 -20.59
CA ASP A 263 11.16 -56.12 -19.42
C ASP A 263 12.00 -54.89 -19.79
N ASN A 264 12.99 -55.03 -20.68
CA ASN A 264 13.79 -53.90 -21.14
C ASN A 264 12.97 -52.85 -21.91
N ARG A 265 11.92 -53.24 -22.66
CA ARG A 265 10.99 -52.27 -23.26
C ARG A 265 10.17 -51.53 -22.20
N ILE A 266 9.77 -52.21 -21.11
CA ILE A 266 9.09 -51.59 -19.97
C ILE A 266 10.04 -50.61 -19.27
N PHE A 267 11.26 -51.04 -18.96
CA PHE A 267 12.32 -50.24 -18.34
C PHE A 267 12.62 -48.96 -19.16
N ILE A 268 12.81 -49.09 -20.47
CA ILE A 268 13.01 -47.97 -21.39
C ILE A 268 11.77 -47.04 -21.38
N TRP A 269 10.55 -47.57 -21.45
CA TRP A 269 9.36 -46.71 -21.42
C TRP A 269 9.20 -45.96 -20.09
N ASN A 270 9.47 -46.62 -18.97
CA ASN A 270 9.38 -46.02 -17.65
C ASN A 270 10.49 -44.97 -17.43
N ILE A 271 11.68 -45.18 -17.98
CA ILE A 271 12.74 -44.15 -18.10
C ILE A 271 12.21 -42.92 -18.86
N LEU A 272 11.64 -43.10 -20.05
CA LEU A 272 11.13 -41.98 -20.85
C LEU A 272 9.97 -41.24 -20.16
N LYS A 273 9.03 -41.95 -19.54
CA LYS A 273 7.93 -41.40 -18.73
C LYS A 273 8.47 -40.52 -17.60
N TRP A 274 9.35 -41.08 -16.77
CA TRP A 274 9.93 -40.39 -15.62
C TRP A 274 10.75 -39.17 -16.06
N LEU A 275 11.59 -39.29 -17.11
CA LEU A 275 12.42 -38.18 -17.60
C LEU A 275 11.62 -36.94 -18.06
N VAL A 276 10.41 -37.10 -18.61
CA VAL A 276 9.53 -35.96 -18.96
C VAL A 276 8.58 -35.54 -17.84
N GLY A 277 8.65 -36.17 -16.68
CA GLY A 277 7.73 -35.96 -15.57
C GLY A 277 6.30 -36.41 -15.83
N TYR A 278 6.13 -37.47 -16.62
CA TYR A 278 4.88 -38.22 -16.69
C TYR A 278 4.74 -39.12 -15.46
N ASP A 279 4.49 -38.48 -14.32
CA ASP A 279 3.99 -39.15 -13.12
C ASP A 279 2.54 -39.58 -13.42
N ALA A 280 2.28 -40.88 -13.46
CA ALA A 280 1.05 -41.47 -14.02
C ALA A 280 -0.16 -41.33 -13.07
N GLN A 281 -0.64 -40.10 -12.92
CA GLN A 281 -1.83 -39.76 -12.15
C GLN A 281 -3.09 -40.35 -12.79
N ALA A 282 -3.86 -41.11 -12.01
CA ALA A 282 -5.12 -41.71 -12.47
C ALA A 282 -6.13 -40.64 -12.90
N GLN A 283 -7.11 -40.98 -13.74
CA GLN A 283 -8.23 -40.08 -14.02
C GLN A 283 -9.11 -39.89 -12.78
N TRP A 284 -9.36 -40.99 -12.05
CA TRP A 284 -10.21 -40.99 -10.85
C TRP A 284 -9.58 -41.73 -9.68
N THR A 285 -9.82 -41.23 -8.47
CA THR A 285 -9.70 -42.00 -7.22
C THR A 285 -11.07 -41.98 -6.55
N PHE A 286 -11.67 -43.17 -6.46
CA PHE A 286 -12.98 -43.41 -5.88
C PHE A 286 -12.79 -43.95 -4.46
N MET A 287 -13.23 -43.19 -3.47
CA MET A 287 -12.97 -43.41 -2.05
C MET A 287 -14.29 -43.73 -1.34
N VAL A 288 -14.46 -44.93 -0.78
CA VAL A 288 -15.63 -45.29 0.01
C VAL A 288 -15.27 -45.34 1.49
N TYR A 289 -15.98 -44.54 2.28
CA TYR A 289 -15.92 -44.55 3.74
C TYR A 289 -17.16 -45.30 4.23
N MET A 290 -16.94 -46.54 4.69
CA MET A 290 -17.93 -47.60 4.79
C MET A 290 -18.08 -48.01 6.25
N ASP A 291 -19.11 -47.49 6.91
CA ASP A 291 -19.35 -47.74 8.33
C ASP A 291 -20.25 -48.97 8.53
N GLY A 292 -19.63 -50.15 8.58
CA GLY A 292 -20.31 -51.42 8.85
C GLY A 292 -20.34 -51.81 10.34
N ASP A 293 -19.97 -50.92 11.28
CA ASP A 293 -20.08 -51.22 12.72
C ASP A 293 -21.52 -51.07 13.25
N ASN A 294 -22.47 -51.69 12.55
CA ASN A 294 -23.89 -51.73 12.89
C ASN A 294 -24.59 -52.89 12.16
N ASN A 295 -25.93 -52.86 12.03
CA ASN A 295 -26.65 -53.93 11.35
C ASN A 295 -26.39 -54.07 9.84
N LEU A 296 -25.71 -53.14 9.16
CA LEU A 296 -25.43 -53.22 7.72
C LEU A 296 -24.09 -53.91 7.37
N ASP A 297 -23.35 -54.42 8.36
CA ASP A 297 -22.11 -55.19 8.21
C ASP A 297 -22.05 -56.16 7.01
N GLY A 298 -23.10 -56.94 6.77
CA GLY A 298 -23.18 -57.85 5.62
C GLY A 298 -23.26 -57.13 4.26
N ALA A 299 -24.01 -56.02 4.18
CA ALA A 299 -24.07 -55.20 2.96
C ALA A 299 -22.72 -54.53 2.66
N ALA A 300 -21.99 -54.07 3.69
CA ALA A 300 -20.63 -53.53 3.53
C ALA A 300 -19.65 -54.56 2.92
N ILE A 301 -19.83 -55.85 3.26
CA ILE A 301 -19.10 -56.94 2.63
C ILE A 301 -19.55 -57.16 1.18
N ASP A 302 -20.85 -57.23 0.91
CA ASP A 302 -21.38 -57.45 -0.44
C ASP A 302 -21.00 -56.31 -1.41
N ASP A 303 -21.07 -55.05 -0.99
CA ASP A 303 -20.62 -53.88 -1.77
C ASP A 303 -19.11 -53.85 -2.01
N LEU A 304 -18.30 -54.29 -1.05
CA LEU A 304 -16.87 -54.46 -1.28
C LEU A 304 -16.61 -55.57 -2.32
N ASN A 305 -17.41 -56.64 -2.34
CA ASN A 305 -17.36 -57.67 -3.38
C ASN A 305 -17.85 -57.17 -4.75
N GLU A 306 -18.84 -56.28 -4.82
CA GLU A 306 -19.25 -55.56 -6.04
C GLU A 306 -18.08 -54.73 -6.61
N MET A 307 -17.38 -53.99 -5.75
CA MET A 307 -16.19 -53.23 -6.15
C MET A 307 -15.05 -54.16 -6.62
N GLU A 308 -14.90 -55.34 -6.01
CA GLU A 308 -13.94 -56.38 -6.42
C GLU A 308 -14.33 -57.10 -7.72
N PHE A 309 -15.61 -57.15 -8.10
CA PHE A 309 -15.99 -57.57 -9.45
C PHE A 309 -15.33 -56.69 -10.50
N VAL A 310 -15.13 -55.40 -10.24
CA VAL A 310 -14.51 -54.46 -11.18
C VAL A 310 -12.99 -54.44 -10.99
N GLY A 311 -12.55 -54.02 -9.80
CA GLY A 311 -11.16 -53.79 -9.41
C GLY A 311 -10.54 -52.48 -9.95
N SER A 312 -9.56 -51.97 -9.23
CA SER A 312 -8.77 -50.79 -9.63
C SER A 312 -7.98 -51.03 -10.93
N SER A 313 -7.67 -49.95 -11.64
CA SER A 313 -6.92 -49.94 -12.90
C SER A 313 -5.89 -48.81 -12.94
N ALA A 314 -4.99 -48.81 -13.91
CA ALA A 314 -3.99 -47.75 -14.10
C ALA A 314 -4.57 -46.33 -14.28
N ASN A 315 -5.87 -46.19 -14.57
CA ASN A 315 -6.55 -44.92 -14.74
C ASN A 315 -7.64 -44.65 -13.68
N VAL A 316 -7.94 -45.60 -12.79
CA VAL A 316 -8.99 -45.49 -11.77
C VAL A 316 -8.57 -46.26 -10.52
N ASN A 317 -8.26 -45.56 -9.43
CA ASN A 317 -8.06 -46.18 -8.12
C ASN A 317 -9.42 -46.34 -7.43
N ILE A 318 -9.65 -47.47 -6.79
CA ILE A 318 -10.81 -47.72 -5.92
C ILE A 318 -10.26 -48.11 -4.54
N VAL A 319 -10.61 -47.34 -3.51
CA VAL A 319 -10.09 -47.53 -2.15
C VAL A 319 -11.21 -47.44 -1.12
N VAL A 320 -11.17 -48.34 -0.14
CA VAL A 320 -12.21 -48.46 0.89
C VAL A 320 -11.56 -48.38 2.26
N GLN A 321 -12.15 -47.59 3.15
CA GLN A 321 -11.98 -47.74 4.59
C GLN A 321 -13.29 -48.26 5.17
N ILE A 322 -13.25 -49.50 5.66
CA ILE A 322 -14.39 -50.25 6.19
C ILE A 322 -14.20 -50.51 7.69
N ASP A 323 -15.24 -50.35 8.49
CA ASP A 323 -15.33 -50.90 9.85
C ASP A 323 -16.46 -51.91 9.97
N ARG A 324 -16.46 -52.75 11.02
CA ARG A 324 -17.34 -53.93 11.14
C ARG A 324 -17.66 -54.30 12.58
N ILE A 325 -18.89 -54.78 12.82
CA ILE A 325 -19.39 -55.21 14.13
C ILE A 325 -19.28 -56.73 14.37
N LEU A 326 -19.15 -57.15 15.63
CA LEU A 326 -19.11 -58.57 16.01
C LEU A 326 -20.44 -59.29 15.78
N GLY A 327 -20.41 -60.37 15.00
CA GLY A 327 -21.46 -61.40 14.94
C GLY A 327 -22.67 -61.02 14.09
N TYR A 328 -22.52 -60.10 13.14
CA TYR A 328 -23.52 -59.84 12.09
C TYR A 328 -23.19 -60.62 10.81
N ASP A 329 -21.95 -60.58 10.32
CA ASP A 329 -21.42 -61.50 9.30
C ASP A 329 -20.10 -62.19 9.73
N ASP A 330 -20.02 -63.52 9.56
CA ASP A 330 -18.84 -64.33 9.88
C ASP A 330 -18.04 -64.84 8.65
N SER A 331 -18.39 -64.40 7.44
CA SER A 331 -17.73 -64.83 6.19
C SER A 331 -16.24 -64.48 6.13
N ASN A 332 -15.86 -63.32 6.70
CA ASN A 332 -14.51 -62.76 6.66
C ASN A 332 -13.71 -62.90 7.97
N GLU A 333 -13.97 -63.93 8.79
CA GLU A 333 -13.35 -64.15 10.11
C GLU A 333 -13.85 -63.23 11.27
N ASP A 334 -15.05 -62.64 11.18
CA ASP A 334 -15.78 -61.97 12.30
C ASP A 334 -14.90 -60.96 13.10
N TRP A 335 -14.23 -60.04 12.39
CA TRP A 335 -13.34 -59.03 12.97
C TRP A 335 -14.03 -57.69 13.23
N THR A 336 -13.58 -57.04 14.30
CA THR A 336 -14.01 -55.72 14.79
C THR A 336 -12.78 -54.82 14.84
N THR A 337 -12.52 -54.12 13.72
CA THR A 337 -11.32 -53.29 13.48
C THR A 337 -11.47 -52.53 12.17
N THR A 338 -11.27 -51.21 12.17
CA THR A 338 -11.26 -50.44 10.92
C THR A 338 -10.09 -50.86 10.02
N ARG A 339 -10.36 -51.10 8.74
CA ARG A 339 -9.39 -51.57 7.75
C ARG A 339 -9.42 -50.78 6.46
N ARG A 340 -8.27 -50.71 5.80
CA ARG A 340 -8.07 -50.03 4.52
C ARG A 340 -7.65 -51.01 3.43
N TYR A 341 -8.39 -51.01 2.33
CA TYR A 341 -8.16 -51.86 1.18
C TYR A 341 -7.91 -51.02 -0.07
N TYR A 342 -6.96 -51.46 -0.89
CA TYR A 342 -6.88 -51.08 -2.30
C TYR A 342 -7.61 -52.15 -3.09
N VAL A 343 -8.72 -51.79 -3.73
CA VAL A 343 -9.64 -52.78 -4.29
C VAL A 343 -9.03 -53.39 -5.54
N THR A 344 -8.77 -54.69 -5.51
CA THR A 344 -8.19 -55.45 -6.62
C THR A 344 -9.20 -56.42 -7.18
N LYS A 345 -9.25 -56.55 -8.51
CA LYS A 345 -10.21 -57.42 -9.17
C LYS A 345 -10.08 -58.87 -8.69
N ASP A 346 -11.15 -59.46 -8.17
CA ASP A 346 -11.18 -60.89 -7.86
C ASP A 346 -11.13 -61.71 -9.16
N PRO A 347 -10.16 -62.63 -9.32
CA PRO A 347 -10.08 -63.51 -10.48
C PRO A 347 -11.11 -64.64 -10.49
N ASN A 348 -11.83 -64.89 -9.39
CA ASN A 348 -12.90 -65.90 -9.32
C ASN A 348 -14.23 -65.28 -9.82
N GLY A 349 -14.55 -64.08 -9.34
CA GLY A 349 -15.63 -63.21 -9.76
C GLY A 349 -16.84 -63.28 -8.83
N TYR A 350 -17.40 -62.11 -8.49
CA TYR A 350 -18.69 -62.00 -7.82
C TYR A 350 -19.83 -62.56 -8.70
N ASP A 351 -20.71 -63.36 -8.10
CA ASP A 351 -21.84 -64.05 -8.75
C ASP A 351 -23.21 -63.66 -8.15
N GLY A 352 -23.21 -63.00 -6.98
CA GLY A 352 -24.37 -62.34 -6.38
C GLY A 352 -25.41 -63.22 -5.66
N ASP A 353 -25.35 -64.56 -5.73
CA ASP A 353 -26.33 -65.43 -5.02
C ASP A 353 -25.88 -66.92 -4.82
N ASN A 354 -24.68 -67.34 -5.25
CA ASN A 354 -24.44 -68.77 -5.54
C ASN A 354 -23.05 -69.38 -5.31
N ASP A 355 -21.95 -68.62 -5.16
CA ASP A 355 -20.64 -69.24 -4.81
C ASP A 355 -20.43 -69.37 -3.29
N SER A 356 -19.86 -70.50 -2.90
CA SER A 356 -19.20 -70.79 -1.62
C SER A 356 -17.98 -69.92 -1.29
N LEU A 357 -17.61 -68.99 -2.18
CA LEU A 357 -16.58 -67.96 -1.99
C LEU A 357 -17.15 -66.54 -2.07
N ALA A 358 -18.41 -66.36 -2.50
CA ALA A 358 -19.05 -65.06 -2.46
C ALA A 358 -19.18 -64.62 -0.99
N GLY A 359 -18.83 -63.36 -0.71
CA GLY A 359 -18.65 -62.83 0.64
C GLY A 359 -17.18 -62.61 1.02
N THR A 360 -16.21 -63.43 0.59
CA THR A 360 -14.83 -63.28 1.09
C THR A 360 -14.03 -62.20 0.35
N ILE A 361 -13.61 -61.15 1.07
CA ILE A 361 -12.78 -60.04 0.57
C ILE A 361 -11.46 -60.59 -0.02
N PHE A 362 -11.28 -60.42 -1.33
CA PHE A 362 -10.05 -60.79 -2.04
C PHE A 362 -8.98 -59.68 -1.98
N SER A 363 -9.37 -58.43 -1.74
CA SER A 363 -8.50 -57.26 -1.88
C SER A 363 -7.31 -57.22 -0.94
N THR A 364 -6.27 -56.54 -1.41
CA THR A 364 -5.05 -56.34 -0.62
C THR A 364 -5.33 -55.40 0.55
N LEU A 365 -5.36 -55.97 1.76
CA LEU A 365 -5.35 -55.22 3.01
C LEU A 365 -4.07 -54.37 3.09
N ILE A 366 -4.23 -53.04 3.01
CA ILE A 366 -3.12 -52.08 3.09
C ILE A 366 -2.80 -51.75 4.56
N GLN A 367 -3.84 -51.60 5.38
CA GLN A 367 -3.68 -51.21 6.79
C GLN A 367 -4.85 -51.73 7.64
N ASP A 368 -4.53 -52.34 8.78
CA ASP A 368 -5.45 -52.51 9.90
C ASP A 368 -5.15 -51.37 10.89
N LEU A 369 -6.18 -50.61 11.28
CA LEU A 369 -6.06 -49.45 12.17
C LEU A 369 -6.33 -49.82 13.64
N GLY A 370 -6.89 -51.01 13.89
CA GLY A 370 -7.75 -51.23 15.05
C GLY A 370 -9.04 -50.40 14.97
N GLU A 371 -9.95 -50.61 15.92
CA GLU A 371 -11.19 -49.84 16.03
C GLU A 371 -10.96 -48.33 16.04
N GLN A 372 -11.72 -47.60 15.23
CA GLN A 372 -11.85 -46.14 15.31
C GLN A 372 -13.21 -45.77 15.93
N ASN A 373 -13.61 -44.51 15.80
CA ASN A 373 -15.02 -44.12 15.81
C ASN A 373 -15.31 -43.59 14.40
N MET A 374 -16.14 -44.27 13.61
CA MET A 374 -16.43 -43.92 12.21
C MET A 374 -17.39 -42.72 12.10
N GLY A 375 -18.25 -42.53 13.11
CA GLY A 375 -19.01 -41.29 13.33
C GLY A 375 -18.13 -40.05 13.61
N ASN A 376 -16.85 -40.23 13.94
CA ASN A 376 -15.95 -39.13 14.29
C ASN A 376 -15.38 -38.43 13.05
N ALA A 377 -15.58 -37.10 12.99
CA ALA A 377 -15.12 -36.27 11.88
C ALA A 377 -13.61 -36.37 11.58
N GLN A 378 -12.76 -36.63 12.58
CA GLN A 378 -11.31 -36.79 12.36
C GLN A 378 -10.98 -38.08 11.61
N THR A 379 -11.75 -39.16 11.83
CA THR A 379 -11.57 -40.46 11.16
C THR A 379 -11.78 -40.33 9.65
N LEU A 380 -12.79 -39.54 9.23
CA LEU A 380 -13.02 -39.18 7.83
C LEU A 380 -11.90 -38.30 7.25
N VAL A 381 -11.42 -37.31 8.01
CA VAL A 381 -10.27 -36.47 7.61
C VAL A 381 -9.01 -37.32 7.41
N ASP A 382 -8.76 -38.28 8.29
CA ASP A 382 -7.59 -39.15 8.26
C ASP A 382 -7.69 -40.27 7.20
N PHE A 383 -8.90 -40.58 6.70
CA PHE A 383 -9.12 -41.40 5.51
C PHE A 383 -8.74 -40.65 4.24
N VAL A 384 -9.33 -39.48 4.00
CA VAL A 384 -9.11 -38.72 2.75
C VAL A 384 -7.67 -38.21 2.65
N ASN A 385 -7.09 -37.74 3.76
CA ASN A 385 -5.67 -37.32 3.81
C ASN A 385 -4.67 -38.49 3.65
N TRP A 386 -5.12 -39.74 3.78
CA TRP A 386 -4.33 -40.91 3.38
C TRP A 386 -4.56 -41.26 1.91
N ALA A 387 -5.83 -41.31 1.49
CA ALA A 387 -6.22 -41.75 0.15
C ALA A 387 -5.69 -40.84 -0.96
N MET A 388 -5.90 -39.52 -0.87
CA MET A 388 -5.51 -38.58 -1.93
C MET A 388 -4.00 -38.58 -2.26
N PRO A 389 -3.06 -38.51 -1.29
CA PRO A 389 -1.63 -38.54 -1.60
C PRO A 389 -1.08 -39.95 -1.88
N THR A 390 -1.73 -41.02 -1.41
CA THR A 390 -1.31 -42.40 -1.70
C THR A 390 -1.78 -42.84 -3.10
N TYR A 391 -2.95 -42.37 -3.53
CA TYR A 391 -3.59 -42.70 -4.79
C TYR A 391 -3.97 -41.42 -5.55
N PRO A 392 -2.98 -40.68 -6.09
CA PRO A 392 -3.23 -39.42 -6.76
C PRO A 392 -4.02 -39.60 -8.06
N ALA A 393 -5.10 -38.83 -8.20
CA ALA A 393 -5.94 -38.75 -9.39
C ALA A 393 -6.26 -37.32 -9.80
N GLN A 394 -6.74 -37.14 -11.04
CA GLN A 394 -7.20 -35.85 -11.57
C GLN A 394 -8.57 -35.45 -11.01
N ASN A 395 -9.39 -36.42 -10.62
CA ASN A 395 -10.72 -36.23 -10.04
C ASN A 395 -10.88 -37.17 -8.83
N TYR A 396 -11.63 -36.75 -7.80
CA TYR A 396 -11.88 -37.51 -6.58
C TYR A 396 -13.39 -37.63 -6.30
N ALA A 397 -13.83 -38.86 -6.05
CA ALA A 397 -15.14 -39.15 -5.50
C ALA A 397 -14.97 -39.63 -4.06
N LEU A 398 -15.72 -39.04 -3.13
CA LEU A 398 -15.82 -39.50 -1.73
C LEU A 398 -17.26 -39.96 -1.49
N ILE A 399 -17.46 -41.24 -1.23
CA ILE A 399 -18.75 -41.81 -0.86
C ILE A 399 -18.76 -42.03 0.65
N LEU A 400 -19.78 -41.49 1.32
CA LEU A 400 -20.12 -41.86 2.70
C LEU A 400 -21.24 -42.90 2.62
N TRP A 401 -20.93 -44.11 3.07
CA TRP A 401 -21.81 -45.27 3.04
C TRP A 401 -22.21 -45.65 4.46
N ASP A 402 -23.51 -45.86 4.69
CA ASP A 402 -24.21 -46.46 5.87
C ASP A 402 -25.61 -45.81 6.05
N HIS A 403 -26.38 -46.18 7.08
CA HIS A 403 -27.52 -45.43 7.62
C HIS A 403 -27.37 -43.89 7.54
N GLY A 404 -28.13 -43.28 6.63
CA GLY A 404 -28.40 -41.85 6.65
C GLY A 404 -29.68 -41.50 7.42
N ARG A 405 -29.75 -40.27 7.93
CA ARG A 405 -30.98 -39.70 8.56
C ARG A 405 -31.25 -38.26 8.12
N GLY A 406 -30.53 -37.75 7.12
CA GLY A 406 -30.40 -36.31 6.93
C GLY A 406 -29.83 -35.66 8.20
N TRP A 407 -30.33 -34.46 8.56
CA TRP A 407 -29.85 -33.75 9.76
C TRP A 407 -30.63 -34.05 11.05
N LYS A 408 -31.81 -34.70 10.98
CA LYS A 408 -32.69 -34.95 12.14
C LYS A 408 -33.22 -36.39 12.25
N PHE A 409 -33.79 -36.65 13.43
CA PHE A 409 -34.24 -37.96 13.93
C PHE A 409 -34.98 -37.72 15.26
N PRO A 410 -36.04 -38.46 15.62
CA PRO A 410 -36.80 -38.15 16.84
C PRO A 410 -36.15 -38.59 18.16
N ALA A 411 -35.26 -39.59 18.16
CA ALA A 411 -34.90 -40.33 19.39
C ALA A 411 -33.52 -40.04 20.00
N THR A 412 -32.55 -39.51 19.24
CA THR A 412 -31.16 -39.29 19.68
C THR A 412 -30.77 -37.79 19.74
N PRO A 413 -29.71 -37.43 20.48
CA PRO A 413 -29.13 -36.08 20.44
C PRO A 413 -28.29 -35.83 19.17
N VAL A 414 -27.51 -36.83 18.72
CA VAL A 414 -26.50 -36.79 17.64
C VAL A 414 -27.01 -37.57 16.41
N LYS A 415 -26.75 -37.08 15.19
CA LYS A 415 -27.46 -37.45 13.94
C LYS A 415 -26.71 -37.02 12.66
N GLY A 416 -26.64 -37.90 11.67
CA GLY A 416 -26.13 -37.62 10.33
C GLY A 416 -26.11 -38.88 9.46
N VAL A 417 -24.92 -39.25 8.99
CA VAL A 417 -24.60 -40.52 8.30
C VAL A 417 -23.52 -41.27 9.10
N CYS A 418 -23.27 -42.55 8.79
CA CYS A 418 -22.26 -43.40 9.47
C CYS A 418 -22.55 -43.53 10.97
N GLU A 419 -23.52 -44.39 11.32
CA GLU A 419 -23.92 -44.76 12.68
C GLU A 419 -23.10 -45.94 13.22
N ASP A 420 -21.92 -45.59 13.73
CA ASP A 420 -21.05 -46.44 14.55
C ASP A 420 -21.76 -46.86 15.86
N TRP A 421 -21.88 -48.17 16.11
CA TRP A 421 -22.56 -48.72 17.30
C TRP A 421 -21.64 -49.13 18.45
N THR A 422 -20.33 -49.29 18.25
CA THR A 422 -19.41 -49.81 19.28
C THR A 422 -18.27 -48.86 19.68
N SER A 423 -18.31 -47.61 19.21
CA SER A 423 -17.36 -46.55 19.54
C SER A 423 -16.95 -46.48 21.02
N TRP A 424 -15.66 -46.25 21.23
CA TRP A 424 -15.06 -46.30 22.57
C TRP A 424 -15.36 -45.05 23.44
N ASP A 425 -16.12 -44.06 22.93
CA ASP A 425 -16.50 -42.85 23.67
C ASP A 425 -18.01 -42.51 23.70
N VAL A 426 -18.81 -42.75 22.65
CA VAL A 426 -20.25 -42.44 22.63
C VAL A 426 -21.09 -43.48 21.85
N LEU A 427 -21.82 -44.35 22.56
CA LEU A 427 -22.66 -45.39 21.93
C LEU A 427 -24.11 -44.91 21.65
N PRO A 428 -24.63 -44.95 20.41
CA PRO A 428 -23.91 -44.86 19.13
C PRO A 428 -23.54 -43.40 18.80
N ASP A 429 -22.65 -43.20 17.82
CA ASP A 429 -22.25 -41.88 17.30
C ASP A 429 -22.62 -41.74 15.81
N LEU A 430 -22.66 -40.52 15.26
CA LEU A 430 -22.91 -40.28 13.82
C LEU A 430 -22.14 -39.06 13.30
N LEU A 431 -21.59 -39.13 12.08
CA LEU A 431 -21.00 -37.96 11.38
C LEU A 431 -22.08 -36.90 11.16
N THR A 432 -22.18 -35.92 12.05
CA THR A 432 -23.25 -34.91 11.94
C THR A 432 -23.01 -33.93 10.79
N GLN A 433 -24.06 -33.29 10.31
CA GLN A 433 -23.96 -32.23 9.29
C GLN A 433 -22.86 -31.17 9.59
N PRO A 434 -22.76 -30.59 10.81
CA PRO A 434 -21.63 -29.75 11.21
C PRO A 434 -20.24 -30.38 11.10
N GLU A 435 -20.14 -31.69 11.30
CA GLU A 435 -18.89 -32.47 11.32
C GLU A 435 -18.47 -32.91 9.92
N ILE A 436 -19.41 -33.31 9.05
CA ILE A 436 -19.18 -33.49 7.60
C ILE A 436 -18.66 -32.16 7.01
N ARG A 437 -19.34 -31.06 7.30
CA ARG A 437 -18.95 -29.70 6.88
C ARG A 437 -17.55 -29.32 7.38
N TRP A 438 -17.21 -29.68 8.62
CA TRP A 438 -15.86 -29.46 9.15
C TRP A 438 -14.81 -30.36 8.48
N ALA A 439 -15.06 -31.66 8.34
CA ALA A 439 -14.13 -32.62 7.74
C ALA A 439 -13.80 -32.24 6.28
N LEU A 440 -14.84 -31.94 5.49
CA LEU A 440 -14.71 -31.45 4.12
C LEU A 440 -13.90 -30.14 4.06
N SER A 441 -14.09 -29.21 5.00
CA SER A 441 -13.26 -27.99 5.07
C SER A 441 -11.77 -28.27 5.34
N GLN A 442 -11.43 -29.34 6.06
CA GLN A 442 -10.02 -29.68 6.32
C GLN A 442 -9.36 -30.30 5.07
N VAL A 443 -9.99 -31.31 4.47
CA VAL A 443 -9.39 -32.07 3.36
C VAL A 443 -9.32 -31.25 2.07
N THR A 444 -10.28 -30.35 1.84
CA THR A 444 -10.30 -29.47 0.65
C THR A 444 -9.51 -28.16 0.81
N SER A 445 -8.83 -27.96 1.94
CA SER A 445 -8.18 -26.68 2.30
C SER A 445 -9.15 -25.48 2.22
N ASP A 446 -10.28 -25.60 2.93
CA ASP A 446 -11.42 -24.68 2.95
C ASP A 446 -11.97 -24.34 1.54
N GLY A 447 -12.17 -25.37 0.73
CA GLY A 447 -12.75 -25.27 -0.62
C GLY A 447 -11.79 -24.80 -1.71
N ALA A 448 -10.49 -24.66 -1.41
CA ALA A 448 -9.47 -24.32 -2.41
C ALA A 448 -9.20 -25.47 -3.39
N ASN A 449 -9.24 -26.71 -2.90
CA ASN A 449 -9.09 -27.95 -3.65
C ASN A 449 -10.34 -28.80 -3.41
N LYS A 450 -11.43 -28.53 -4.16
CA LYS A 450 -12.68 -29.28 -4.02
C LYS A 450 -12.53 -30.77 -4.34
N LEU A 451 -13.49 -31.56 -3.85
CA LEU A 451 -13.77 -32.89 -4.37
C LEU A 451 -14.76 -32.78 -5.54
N GLU A 452 -14.57 -33.59 -6.58
CA GLU A 452 -15.46 -33.58 -7.74
C GLU A 452 -16.85 -34.14 -7.42
N ILE A 453 -16.92 -35.20 -6.59
CA ILE A 453 -18.17 -35.80 -6.12
C ILE A 453 -18.10 -36.06 -4.61
N VAL A 454 -19.13 -35.66 -3.87
CA VAL A 454 -19.46 -36.24 -2.55
C VAL A 454 -20.76 -37.02 -2.69
N GLY A 455 -20.68 -38.34 -2.49
CA GLY A 455 -21.80 -39.25 -2.52
C GLY A 455 -22.26 -39.61 -1.12
N PHE A 456 -23.56 -39.86 -1.00
CA PHE A 456 -24.20 -40.45 0.17
C PHE A 456 -24.93 -41.71 -0.30
N ASP A 457 -24.34 -42.88 -0.01
CA ASP A 457 -25.02 -44.16 -0.07
C ASP A 457 -25.63 -44.39 1.33
N ALA A 458 -26.64 -43.57 1.58
CA ALA A 458 -27.21 -43.25 2.87
C ALA A 458 -28.57 -42.54 2.74
N CYS A 459 -29.57 -43.12 3.39
CA CYS A 459 -30.96 -42.64 3.46
C CYS A 459 -31.12 -41.14 3.78
N LEU A 460 -32.08 -40.48 3.09
CA LEU A 460 -32.55 -39.12 3.41
C LEU A 460 -31.48 -38.00 3.32
N MET A 461 -30.35 -38.22 2.64
CA MET A 461 -29.25 -37.24 2.54
C MET A 461 -29.41 -36.26 1.35
N GLY A 462 -30.28 -36.56 0.39
CA GLY A 462 -30.64 -35.72 -0.75
C GLY A 462 -31.51 -34.53 -0.35
N MET A 463 -30.92 -33.55 0.33
CA MET A 463 -31.64 -32.40 0.88
C MET A 463 -30.87 -31.08 0.81
N LEU A 464 -31.61 -29.97 0.67
CA LEU A 464 -31.03 -28.62 0.52
C LEU A 464 -30.15 -28.21 1.71
N GLU A 465 -30.47 -28.67 2.91
CA GLU A 465 -29.66 -28.48 4.10
C GLU A 465 -28.24 -29.04 3.98
N ILE A 466 -28.09 -30.24 3.42
CA ILE A 466 -26.79 -30.89 3.20
C ILE A 466 -26.08 -30.25 2.01
N ASP A 467 -26.81 -30.07 0.90
CA ASP A 467 -26.29 -29.43 -0.33
C ASP A 467 -25.69 -28.03 -0.06
N TYR A 468 -26.33 -27.23 0.81
CA TYR A 468 -25.82 -25.90 1.14
C TYR A 468 -24.53 -25.92 1.99
N ASP A 469 -24.37 -26.92 2.85
CA ASP A 469 -23.19 -27.04 3.69
C ASP A 469 -21.96 -27.56 2.93
N ILE A 470 -22.18 -28.40 1.90
CA ILE A 470 -21.08 -29.03 1.14
C ILE A 470 -20.75 -28.30 -0.17
N MET A 471 -21.56 -27.36 -0.66
CA MET A 471 -21.32 -26.66 -1.94
C MET A 471 -20.03 -25.83 -2.04
N SER A 472 -19.40 -25.52 -0.90
CA SER A 472 -18.07 -24.90 -0.86
C SER A 472 -16.92 -25.90 -1.08
N TYR A 473 -17.18 -27.19 -0.86
CA TYR A 473 -16.16 -28.24 -0.74
C TYR A 473 -16.28 -29.34 -1.81
N ALA A 474 -17.46 -29.53 -2.39
CA ALA A 474 -17.69 -30.44 -3.52
C ALA A 474 -18.33 -29.71 -4.72
N ASP A 475 -18.17 -30.25 -5.93
CA ASP A 475 -18.86 -29.75 -7.14
C ASP A 475 -20.16 -30.50 -7.47
N TYR A 476 -20.25 -31.79 -7.16
CA TYR A 476 -21.49 -32.57 -7.26
C TYR A 476 -21.83 -33.32 -5.97
N ARG A 477 -23.12 -33.37 -5.63
CA ARG A 477 -23.70 -34.30 -4.65
C ARG A 477 -24.40 -35.45 -5.36
N VAL A 478 -24.31 -36.67 -4.83
CA VAL A 478 -25.23 -37.79 -5.16
C VAL A 478 -25.87 -38.31 -3.86
N GLY A 479 -27.15 -38.67 -3.87
CA GLY A 479 -27.85 -39.26 -2.72
C GLY A 479 -29.39 -39.16 -2.82
N SER A 480 -30.08 -40.10 -2.16
CA SER A 480 -31.54 -40.23 -2.14
C SER A 480 -32.26 -39.21 -1.25
N GLU A 481 -33.46 -38.78 -1.67
CA GLU A 481 -34.40 -38.00 -0.84
C GLU A 481 -35.13 -38.89 0.19
N GLU A 482 -35.29 -40.18 -0.14
CA GLU A 482 -35.93 -41.24 0.65
C GLU A 482 -34.90 -42.17 1.31
N VAL A 483 -35.35 -43.14 2.11
CA VAL A 483 -34.56 -44.32 2.48
C VAL A 483 -34.12 -45.13 1.25
N GLU A 484 -32.88 -45.61 1.27
CA GLU A 484 -32.31 -46.47 0.23
C GLU A 484 -32.49 -47.96 0.64
N PRO A 485 -32.54 -48.90 -0.33
CA PRO A 485 -32.66 -50.34 -0.01
C PRO A 485 -31.42 -50.91 0.67
N TRP A 486 -31.50 -52.18 1.10
CA TRP A 486 -30.40 -52.86 1.82
C TRP A 486 -29.12 -52.99 0.99
N ASP A 487 -29.26 -53.16 -0.33
CA ASP A 487 -28.16 -53.49 -1.26
C ASP A 487 -27.46 -52.21 -1.80
N GLY A 488 -27.61 -51.06 -1.13
CA GLY A 488 -26.89 -49.81 -1.43
C GLY A 488 -27.00 -49.33 -2.89
N TRP A 489 -25.88 -48.87 -3.43
CA TRP A 489 -25.70 -48.55 -4.86
C TRP A 489 -25.17 -49.74 -5.68
N ASP A 490 -25.55 -49.83 -6.95
CA ASP A 490 -24.93 -50.75 -7.93
C ASP A 490 -23.49 -50.27 -8.26
N TYR A 491 -22.55 -50.59 -7.36
CA TYR A 491 -21.11 -50.31 -7.50
C TYR A 491 -20.54 -51.07 -8.68
N GLN A 492 -20.99 -52.30 -8.91
CA GLN A 492 -20.54 -53.15 -9.99
C GLN A 492 -20.77 -52.48 -11.36
N ALA A 493 -21.95 -51.94 -11.64
CA ALA A 493 -22.25 -51.22 -12.88
C ALA A 493 -21.56 -49.86 -12.93
N SER A 494 -21.70 -49.06 -11.86
CA SER A 494 -21.16 -47.69 -11.78
C SER A 494 -19.64 -47.66 -12.00
N LEU A 495 -18.90 -48.54 -11.34
CA LEU A 495 -17.45 -48.64 -11.46
C LEU A 495 -17.04 -49.39 -12.73
N SER A 496 -17.82 -50.35 -13.24
CA SER A 496 -17.56 -50.94 -14.56
C SER A 496 -17.62 -49.88 -15.66
N ALA A 497 -18.60 -48.97 -15.59
CA ALA A 497 -18.72 -47.86 -16.54
C ALA A 497 -17.55 -46.88 -16.44
N LEU A 498 -17.13 -46.54 -15.20
CA LEU A 498 -15.99 -45.66 -14.93
C LEU A 498 -14.65 -46.25 -15.37
N VAL A 499 -14.35 -47.51 -15.03
CA VAL A 499 -13.11 -48.19 -15.43
C VAL A 499 -13.07 -48.44 -16.94
N THR A 500 -14.22 -48.64 -17.59
CA THR A 500 -14.33 -48.71 -19.06
C THR A 500 -14.16 -47.33 -19.72
N THR A 501 -14.53 -46.24 -19.05
CA THR A 501 -14.44 -44.86 -19.58
C THR A 501 -13.82 -43.89 -18.56
N PRO A 502 -12.51 -44.01 -18.24
CA PRO A 502 -11.92 -43.20 -17.15
C PRO A 502 -11.98 -41.68 -17.37
N GLY A 503 -12.07 -41.25 -18.63
CA GLY A 503 -12.28 -39.84 -19.00
C GLY A 503 -13.72 -39.31 -18.80
N MET A 504 -14.55 -39.95 -17.97
CA MET A 504 -15.83 -39.38 -17.52
C MET A 504 -15.59 -38.07 -16.77
N THR A 505 -16.33 -37.02 -17.13
CA THR A 505 -16.42 -35.80 -16.30
C THR A 505 -17.24 -36.07 -15.03
N PRO A 506 -17.06 -35.29 -13.94
CA PRO A 506 -17.80 -35.49 -12.70
C PRO A 506 -19.33 -35.52 -12.86
N SER A 507 -19.88 -34.64 -13.70
CA SER A 507 -21.31 -34.65 -14.03
C SER A 507 -21.76 -35.94 -14.71
N GLN A 508 -20.92 -36.56 -15.54
CA GLN A 508 -21.23 -37.83 -16.20
C GLN A 508 -21.19 -39.00 -15.23
N LEU A 509 -20.18 -39.08 -14.34
CA LEU A 509 -20.10 -40.13 -13.33
C LEU A 509 -21.25 -40.01 -12.31
N ALA A 510 -21.53 -38.81 -11.81
CA ALA A 510 -22.68 -38.57 -10.94
C ALA A 510 -24.02 -38.92 -11.62
N THR A 511 -24.16 -38.62 -12.92
CA THR A 511 -25.32 -39.04 -13.72
C THR A 511 -25.36 -40.56 -13.90
N GLN A 512 -24.23 -41.23 -14.08
CA GLN A 512 -24.15 -42.68 -14.30
C GLN A 512 -24.64 -43.43 -13.06
N ILE A 513 -24.16 -43.07 -11.87
CA ILE A 513 -24.58 -43.66 -10.58
C ILE A 513 -26.09 -43.58 -10.40
N VAL A 514 -26.70 -42.40 -10.63
CA VAL A 514 -28.17 -42.21 -10.54
C VAL A 514 -28.92 -43.12 -11.52
N ASN A 515 -28.42 -43.26 -12.75
CA ASN A 515 -29.08 -44.13 -13.74
C ASN A 515 -28.94 -45.61 -13.38
N ASP A 516 -27.77 -46.06 -12.90
CA ASP A 516 -27.52 -47.46 -12.63
C ASP A 516 -28.28 -47.95 -11.39
N TYR A 517 -28.29 -47.16 -10.30
CA TYR A 517 -29.18 -47.37 -9.14
C TYR A 517 -30.66 -47.52 -9.56
N MET A 518 -31.17 -46.61 -10.40
CA MET A 518 -32.56 -46.67 -10.90
C MET A 518 -32.80 -47.76 -11.95
N ASN A 519 -31.76 -48.33 -12.57
CA ASN A 519 -31.85 -49.51 -13.44
C ASN A 519 -31.87 -50.82 -12.63
N PHE A 520 -31.13 -50.87 -11.52
CA PHE A 520 -30.99 -52.02 -10.62
C PHE A 520 -32.32 -52.31 -9.91
N TYR A 521 -32.83 -51.36 -9.12
CA TYR A 521 -34.12 -51.51 -8.43
C TYR A 521 -35.33 -51.28 -9.35
N GLY A 522 -35.16 -50.47 -10.40
CA GLY A 522 -36.24 -50.07 -11.30
C GLY A 522 -37.15 -48.97 -10.74
N PHE A 523 -38.19 -48.65 -11.50
CA PHE A 523 -39.10 -47.51 -11.22
C PHE A 523 -40.39 -47.95 -10.51
N GLY A 524 -40.30 -48.99 -9.67
CA GLY A 524 -41.46 -49.76 -9.21
C GLY A 524 -41.94 -49.47 -7.78
N GLY A 525 -41.03 -49.11 -6.87
CA GLY A 525 -41.28 -48.99 -5.45
C GLY A 525 -41.09 -47.56 -4.94
N ASN A 526 -40.33 -47.45 -3.84
CA ASN A 526 -40.10 -46.20 -3.09
C ASN A 526 -38.80 -45.48 -3.51
N GLU A 527 -38.03 -46.07 -4.41
CA GLU A 527 -36.60 -45.76 -4.58
C GLU A 527 -36.44 -44.36 -5.17
N THR A 528 -35.59 -43.50 -4.60
CA THR A 528 -35.24 -42.20 -5.21
C THR A 528 -33.72 -42.09 -5.31
N GLN A 529 -33.22 -41.41 -6.34
CA GLN A 529 -31.79 -41.10 -6.45
C GLN A 529 -31.57 -39.84 -7.28
N SER A 530 -30.60 -39.01 -6.90
CA SER A 530 -30.39 -37.73 -7.58
C SER A 530 -28.95 -37.20 -7.48
N ALA A 531 -28.50 -36.59 -8.57
CA ALA A 531 -27.22 -35.91 -8.70
C ALA A 531 -27.43 -34.40 -8.88
N VAL A 532 -26.72 -33.60 -8.09
CA VAL A 532 -26.92 -32.14 -8.00
C VAL A 532 -25.60 -31.39 -8.18
N ASP A 533 -25.60 -30.44 -9.12
CA ASP A 533 -24.56 -29.45 -9.36
C ASP A 533 -24.57 -28.40 -8.24
N LEU A 534 -23.61 -28.56 -7.32
CA LEU A 534 -23.51 -27.75 -6.11
C LEU A 534 -23.16 -26.28 -6.41
N SER A 535 -22.59 -25.99 -7.59
CA SER A 535 -22.36 -24.62 -8.06
C SER A 535 -23.67 -23.83 -8.25
N LYS A 536 -24.85 -24.47 -8.25
CA LYS A 536 -26.15 -23.82 -8.42
C LYS A 536 -26.88 -23.58 -7.09
N ILE A 537 -26.49 -24.24 -6.01
CA ILE A 537 -27.19 -24.22 -4.73
C ILE A 537 -27.31 -22.80 -4.15
N GLN A 538 -26.28 -21.96 -4.28
CA GLN A 538 -26.37 -20.57 -3.81
C GLN A 538 -27.52 -19.77 -4.48
N ALA A 539 -27.92 -20.10 -5.71
CA ALA A 539 -29.08 -19.51 -6.38
C ALA A 539 -30.40 -20.06 -5.81
N LEU A 540 -30.47 -21.36 -5.52
CA LEU A 540 -31.61 -22.00 -4.85
C LEU A 540 -31.82 -21.46 -3.43
N VAL A 541 -30.75 -21.28 -2.66
CA VAL A 541 -30.77 -20.64 -1.32
C VAL A 541 -31.26 -19.19 -1.40
N THR A 542 -30.83 -18.44 -2.42
CA THR A 542 -31.32 -17.06 -2.66
C THR A 542 -32.81 -17.04 -3.02
N ALA A 543 -33.28 -18.00 -3.82
CA ALA A 543 -34.69 -18.17 -4.13
C ALA A 543 -35.50 -18.58 -2.89
N THR A 544 -34.93 -19.46 -2.05
CA THR A 544 -35.51 -19.96 -0.79
C THR A 544 -35.76 -18.82 0.19
N ASP A 545 -34.75 -17.98 0.48
CA ASP A 545 -34.94 -16.80 1.33
C ASP A 545 -36.07 -15.91 0.84
N THR A 546 -36.04 -15.54 -0.44
CA THR A 546 -37.01 -14.60 -1.02
C THR A 546 -38.41 -15.19 -1.12
N PHE A 547 -38.53 -16.50 -1.34
CA PHE A 547 -39.78 -17.22 -1.27
C PHE A 547 -40.33 -17.28 0.15
N ALA A 548 -39.52 -17.73 1.11
CA ALA A 548 -39.87 -17.85 2.52
C ALA A 548 -40.31 -16.52 3.13
N ARG A 549 -39.48 -15.48 2.96
CA ARG A 549 -39.72 -14.12 3.47
C ARG A 549 -41.02 -13.53 2.94
N ASP A 550 -41.21 -13.52 1.62
CA ASP A 550 -42.36 -12.85 1.01
C ASP A 550 -43.67 -13.62 1.23
N LEU A 551 -43.59 -14.95 1.45
CA LEU A 551 -44.71 -15.80 1.86
C LEU A 551 -45.04 -15.63 3.35
N TRP A 552 -44.02 -15.54 4.23
CA TRP A 552 -44.18 -15.26 5.67
C TRP A 552 -44.77 -13.87 5.91
N TYR A 553 -44.28 -12.86 5.20
CA TYR A 553 -44.80 -11.49 5.24
C TYR A 553 -46.32 -11.42 4.95
N LYS A 554 -46.83 -12.34 4.12
CA LYS A 554 -48.25 -12.42 3.73
C LYS A 554 -48.99 -13.60 4.40
N ILE A 555 -48.41 -14.25 5.40
CA ILE A 555 -48.94 -15.51 5.96
C ILE A 555 -50.34 -15.36 6.57
N ALA A 556 -50.67 -14.20 7.17
CA ALA A 556 -52.02 -13.93 7.67
C ALA A 556 -53.13 -14.07 6.59
N THR A 557 -52.78 -13.83 5.33
CA THR A 557 -53.68 -13.97 4.18
C THR A 557 -53.67 -15.40 3.63
N TYR A 558 -52.48 -16.02 3.56
CA TYR A 558 -52.27 -17.26 2.82
C TYR A 558 -52.11 -18.53 3.67
N CYS A 559 -52.13 -18.44 5.00
CA CYS A 559 -51.98 -19.57 5.92
C CYS A 559 -52.75 -20.85 5.54
N PRO A 560 -54.02 -20.81 5.08
CA PRO A 560 -54.74 -22.02 4.66
C PRO A 560 -54.16 -22.67 3.40
N HIS A 561 -53.64 -21.87 2.46
CA HIS A 561 -52.99 -22.35 1.23
C HIS A 561 -51.62 -22.96 1.55
N VAL A 562 -50.87 -22.33 2.46
CA VAL A 562 -49.58 -22.85 2.96
C VAL A 562 -49.75 -24.16 3.71
N SER A 563 -50.71 -24.22 4.64
CA SER A 563 -51.05 -25.45 5.36
C SER A 563 -51.52 -26.56 4.42
N SER A 564 -52.30 -26.21 3.38
CA SER A 564 -52.73 -27.18 2.37
C SER A 564 -51.57 -27.66 1.49
N ALA A 565 -50.67 -26.77 1.05
CA ALA A 565 -49.50 -27.16 0.27
C ALA A 565 -48.61 -28.11 1.06
N ARG A 566 -48.25 -27.75 2.31
CA ARG A 566 -47.45 -28.62 3.19
C ARG A 566 -48.09 -29.98 3.45
N ALA A 567 -49.42 -30.03 3.58
CA ALA A 567 -50.15 -31.29 3.82
C ALA A 567 -50.43 -32.12 2.55
N ASN A 568 -50.01 -31.67 1.36
CA ASN A 568 -50.14 -32.40 0.09
C ASN A 568 -48.82 -32.46 -0.71
N SER A 569 -47.70 -31.97 -0.14
CA SER A 569 -46.37 -32.14 -0.74
C SER A 569 -45.96 -33.60 -0.65
N GLU A 570 -45.05 -34.03 -1.53
CA GLU A 570 -44.40 -35.33 -1.39
C GLU A 570 -43.57 -35.33 -0.12
N PHE A 571 -43.46 -36.48 0.54
CA PHE A 571 -42.70 -36.65 1.77
C PHE A 571 -42.13 -38.07 1.84
N TYR A 572 -41.14 -38.24 2.70
CA TYR A 572 -40.30 -39.44 2.81
C TYR A 572 -40.50 -40.15 4.16
N ASP A 573 -39.76 -41.22 4.48
CA ASP A 573 -39.97 -42.02 5.71
C ASP A 573 -39.99 -41.16 6.99
N ASP A 574 -39.11 -40.14 7.06
CA ASP A 574 -39.34 -39.02 7.97
C ASP A 574 -40.27 -37.96 7.31
N PRO A 575 -41.55 -37.88 7.70
CA PRO A 575 -42.55 -37.10 6.98
C PRO A 575 -42.43 -35.59 7.20
N ASP A 576 -41.43 -35.13 7.98
CA ASP A 576 -41.05 -33.72 8.08
C ASP A 576 -40.11 -33.27 6.94
N TYR A 577 -39.50 -34.20 6.20
CA TYR A 577 -38.80 -33.91 4.94
C TYR A 577 -39.82 -33.94 3.80
N ILE A 578 -39.79 -32.93 2.94
CA ILE A 578 -40.70 -32.80 1.80
C ILE A 578 -39.96 -32.46 0.52
N ASP A 579 -40.47 -32.90 -0.63
CA ASP A 579 -39.99 -32.44 -1.93
C ASP A 579 -40.21 -30.92 -2.07
N PHE A 580 -39.13 -30.17 -2.24
CA PHE A 580 -39.18 -28.71 -2.19
C PHE A 580 -39.78 -28.11 -3.47
N PHE A 581 -39.60 -28.78 -4.61
CA PHE A 581 -40.15 -28.36 -5.90
C PHE A 581 -41.69 -28.44 -5.90
N HIS A 582 -42.25 -29.55 -5.43
CA HIS A 582 -43.67 -29.83 -5.33
C HIS A 582 -44.33 -28.92 -4.28
N PHE A 583 -43.67 -28.65 -3.14
CA PHE A 583 -44.15 -27.61 -2.21
C PHE A 583 -44.27 -26.24 -2.91
N ALA A 584 -43.23 -25.82 -3.63
CA ALA A 584 -43.26 -24.58 -4.41
C ALA A 584 -44.32 -24.60 -5.53
N GLN A 585 -44.52 -25.75 -6.20
CA GLN A 585 -45.51 -25.95 -7.26
C GLN A 585 -46.95 -25.82 -6.73
N LEU A 586 -47.24 -26.43 -5.58
CA LEU A 586 -48.53 -26.33 -4.89
C LEU A 586 -48.80 -24.88 -4.46
N ILE A 587 -47.80 -24.19 -3.91
CA ILE A 587 -47.91 -22.76 -3.56
C ILE A 587 -48.18 -21.89 -4.79
N ASN A 588 -47.42 -22.07 -5.87
CA ASN A 588 -47.59 -21.34 -7.14
C ASN A 588 -49.00 -21.55 -7.74
N SER A 589 -49.53 -22.77 -7.60
CA SER A 589 -50.85 -23.14 -8.10
C SER A 589 -52.00 -22.63 -7.21
N ALA A 590 -51.80 -22.58 -5.90
CA ALA A 590 -52.82 -22.20 -4.92
C ALA A 590 -52.94 -20.69 -4.66
N ILE A 591 -51.86 -19.91 -4.85
CA ILE A 591 -51.80 -18.50 -4.50
C ILE A 591 -51.68 -17.63 -5.75
N SER A 592 -52.68 -16.78 -6.03
CA SER A 592 -52.69 -15.86 -7.19
C SER A 592 -52.01 -14.51 -6.94
N ASP A 593 -51.07 -14.42 -5.98
CA ASP A 593 -50.27 -13.22 -5.73
C ASP A 593 -49.03 -13.24 -6.65
N PRO A 594 -48.85 -12.27 -7.58
CA PRO A 594 -47.79 -12.35 -8.58
C PRO A 594 -46.36 -12.40 -8.02
N LEU A 595 -46.12 -11.88 -6.82
CA LEU A 595 -44.80 -11.97 -6.18
C LEU A 595 -44.55 -13.38 -5.65
N ILE A 596 -45.53 -13.95 -4.93
CA ILE A 596 -45.42 -15.33 -4.43
C ILE A 596 -45.30 -16.33 -5.59
N GLN A 597 -46.09 -16.17 -6.66
CA GLN A 597 -45.98 -17.02 -7.86
C GLN A 597 -44.60 -16.91 -8.52
N THR A 598 -44.06 -15.69 -8.65
CA THR A 598 -42.72 -15.47 -9.21
C THR A 598 -41.65 -16.12 -8.34
N ASN A 599 -41.71 -15.97 -7.01
CA ASN A 599 -40.72 -16.53 -6.10
C ASN A 599 -40.80 -18.06 -6.03
N ALA A 600 -42.00 -18.63 -6.03
CA ALA A 600 -42.22 -20.08 -6.12
C ALA A 600 -41.69 -20.66 -7.46
N GLN A 601 -41.92 -19.96 -8.57
CA GLN A 601 -41.35 -20.33 -9.86
C GLN A 601 -39.82 -20.20 -9.87
N ASN A 602 -39.24 -19.24 -9.15
CA ASN A 602 -37.78 -19.12 -9.02
C ASN A 602 -37.18 -20.31 -8.23
N VAL A 603 -37.84 -20.80 -7.18
CA VAL A 603 -37.43 -22.03 -6.46
C VAL A 603 -37.47 -23.23 -7.40
N MET A 604 -38.62 -23.48 -8.07
CA MET A 604 -38.75 -24.57 -9.05
C MET A 604 -37.67 -24.50 -10.14
N ASN A 605 -37.48 -23.31 -10.73
CA ASN A 605 -36.44 -23.11 -11.74
C ASN A 605 -35.03 -23.37 -11.18
N ALA A 606 -34.74 -22.99 -9.93
CA ALA A 606 -33.42 -23.18 -9.35
C ALA A 606 -33.11 -24.66 -9.09
N ILE A 607 -34.09 -25.46 -8.61
CA ILE A 607 -33.97 -26.92 -8.48
C ILE A 607 -33.71 -27.55 -9.86
N THR A 608 -34.54 -27.24 -10.88
CA THR A 608 -34.37 -27.78 -12.25
C THR A 608 -33.05 -27.35 -12.94
N ASN A 609 -32.36 -26.30 -12.45
CA ASN A 609 -31.03 -25.93 -12.95
C ASN A 609 -29.89 -26.57 -12.13
N ALA A 610 -30.14 -27.05 -10.91
CA ALA A 610 -29.18 -27.68 -10.02
C ALA A 610 -29.13 -29.20 -10.20
N VAL A 611 -30.29 -29.84 -10.30
CA VAL A 611 -30.42 -31.29 -10.51
C VAL A 611 -29.97 -31.64 -11.93
N VAL A 612 -28.90 -32.45 -12.05
CA VAL A 612 -28.35 -32.88 -13.35
C VAL A 612 -28.85 -34.26 -13.77
N ALA A 613 -29.17 -35.12 -12.80
CA ALA A 613 -29.86 -36.39 -12.99
C ALA A 613 -30.75 -36.68 -11.77
N GLU A 614 -31.89 -37.30 -12.01
CA GLU A 614 -32.88 -37.67 -10.99
C GLU A 614 -33.69 -38.86 -11.50
N GLY A 615 -34.10 -39.73 -10.60
CA GLY A 615 -35.13 -40.74 -10.85
C GLY A 615 -35.80 -41.18 -9.56
N HIS A 616 -37.09 -41.52 -9.67
CA HIS A 616 -37.92 -41.99 -8.57
C HIS A 616 -38.82 -43.17 -8.97
N GLY A 617 -39.11 -44.02 -7.99
CA GLY A 617 -40.08 -45.10 -8.07
C GLY A 617 -41.52 -44.58 -8.10
N ALA A 618 -42.44 -45.42 -8.59
CA ALA A 618 -43.84 -45.05 -8.79
C ALA A 618 -44.63 -44.69 -7.52
N LEU A 619 -44.04 -44.82 -6.32
CA LEU A 619 -44.64 -44.46 -5.03
C LEU A 619 -44.29 -43.04 -4.56
N HIS A 620 -43.26 -42.37 -5.14
CA HIS A 620 -42.96 -40.94 -4.93
C HIS A 620 -43.08 -40.13 -6.25
N PRO A 621 -44.27 -40.10 -6.89
CA PRO A 621 -44.45 -39.57 -8.24
C PRO A 621 -44.33 -38.03 -8.37
N ASN A 622 -43.93 -37.33 -7.30
CA ASN A 622 -43.64 -35.91 -7.29
C ASN A 622 -42.29 -35.58 -6.60
N SER A 623 -41.34 -36.53 -6.55
CA SER A 623 -39.93 -36.25 -6.23
C SER A 623 -39.24 -35.51 -7.37
N HIS A 624 -38.27 -34.65 -7.02
CA HIS A 624 -37.49 -33.83 -7.96
C HIS A 624 -36.01 -33.69 -7.53
N GLY A 625 -35.50 -34.49 -6.59
CA GLY A 625 -34.08 -34.64 -6.26
C GLY A 625 -33.50 -33.68 -5.21
N ILE A 626 -34.33 -32.84 -4.59
CA ILE A 626 -33.94 -31.96 -3.47
C ILE A 626 -35.10 -31.80 -2.48
N SER A 627 -35.01 -32.54 -1.37
CA SER A 627 -35.91 -32.40 -0.24
C SER A 627 -35.52 -31.21 0.66
N ILE A 628 -36.41 -30.81 1.56
CA ILE A 628 -36.17 -29.76 2.56
C ILE A 628 -36.91 -30.06 3.87
N TYR A 629 -36.38 -29.62 5.01
CA TYR A 629 -37.13 -29.70 6.27
C TYR A 629 -38.28 -28.71 6.33
N TYR A 630 -39.48 -29.22 6.55
CA TYR A 630 -40.64 -28.47 7.00
C TYR A 630 -41.50 -29.41 7.85
N PRO A 631 -41.55 -29.31 9.19
CA PRO A 631 -42.19 -30.33 10.00
C PRO A 631 -43.71 -30.46 9.80
N LEU A 632 -44.31 -31.55 10.26
CA LEU A 632 -45.77 -31.72 10.29
C LEU A 632 -46.45 -30.76 11.28
N THR A 633 -45.76 -30.35 12.36
CA THR A 633 -46.30 -29.43 13.37
C THR A 633 -45.23 -28.55 14.00
N LEU A 634 -45.62 -27.40 14.55
CA LEU A 634 -44.75 -26.55 15.38
C LEU A 634 -44.16 -27.28 16.61
N ALA A 635 -44.80 -28.35 17.09
CA ALA A 635 -44.28 -29.15 18.20
C ALA A 635 -43.20 -30.16 17.76
N GLY A 636 -43.10 -30.46 16.46
CA GLY A 636 -42.01 -31.20 15.84
C GLY A 636 -40.86 -30.32 15.35
N TYR A 637 -41.00 -28.99 15.44
CA TYR A 637 -39.91 -28.06 15.12
C TYR A 637 -38.77 -28.20 16.14
N LEU A 638 -37.60 -28.65 15.69
CA LEU A 638 -36.44 -28.87 16.55
C LEU A 638 -35.60 -27.58 16.64
N PRO A 639 -35.40 -26.98 17.85
CA PRO A 639 -34.63 -25.75 18.00
C PRO A 639 -33.18 -25.81 17.50
N ARG A 640 -32.59 -27.02 17.41
CA ARG A 640 -31.23 -27.23 16.87
C ARG A 640 -31.11 -26.99 15.35
N TYR A 641 -32.23 -26.84 14.63
CA TYR A 641 -32.20 -26.33 13.26
C TYR A 641 -31.58 -24.93 13.17
N GLU A 642 -31.79 -24.10 14.20
CA GLU A 642 -31.25 -22.72 14.30
C GLU A 642 -29.76 -22.69 14.69
N THR A 643 -29.13 -23.83 15.01
CA THR A 643 -27.74 -23.92 15.48
C THR A 643 -26.82 -24.76 14.62
N ASP A 644 -27.34 -25.80 13.97
CA ASP A 644 -26.51 -26.82 13.33
C ASP A 644 -26.44 -26.64 11.81
N VAL A 645 -27.55 -26.20 11.22
CA VAL A 645 -27.80 -26.08 9.78
C VAL A 645 -27.54 -24.64 9.34
N LEU A 646 -26.70 -24.40 8.33
CA LEU A 646 -26.44 -23.02 7.89
C LEU A 646 -27.61 -22.39 7.13
N LEU A 647 -28.48 -23.20 6.52
CA LEU A 647 -29.62 -22.75 5.70
C LEU A 647 -30.62 -21.87 6.49
N SER A 648 -30.87 -22.17 7.77
CA SER A 648 -31.71 -21.35 8.64
C SER A 648 -31.03 -20.02 9.00
N ALA A 649 -29.74 -20.06 9.32
CA ALA A 649 -28.96 -18.87 9.64
C ALA A 649 -28.79 -17.88 8.46
N THR A 650 -29.08 -18.31 7.22
CA THR A 650 -28.89 -17.51 5.99
C THR A 650 -30.16 -17.24 5.18
N THR A 651 -31.32 -17.80 5.57
CA THR A 651 -32.60 -17.62 4.87
C THR A 651 -33.76 -17.43 5.85
N ASN A 652 -34.83 -16.72 5.43
CA ASN A 652 -36.06 -16.57 6.22
C ASN A 652 -36.89 -17.89 6.36
N TRP A 653 -36.31 -19.07 6.11
CA TRP A 653 -37.06 -20.34 6.01
C TRP A 653 -37.60 -20.82 7.36
N ASP A 654 -36.83 -20.73 8.44
CA ASP A 654 -37.32 -21.16 9.75
C ASP A 654 -38.31 -20.18 10.39
N GLU A 655 -38.18 -18.85 10.19
CA GLU A 655 -39.22 -17.92 10.63
C GLU A 655 -40.49 -18.06 9.80
N PHE A 656 -40.37 -18.41 8.51
CA PHE A 656 -41.52 -18.83 7.70
C PHE A 656 -42.19 -20.08 8.29
N ILE A 657 -41.44 -21.14 8.62
CA ILE A 657 -41.98 -22.36 9.26
C ILE A 657 -42.69 -22.01 10.56
N LYS A 658 -42.03 -21.30 11.49
CA LYS A 658 -42.58 -20.86 12.79
C LYS A 658 -43.81 -19.94 12.62
N GLY A 659 -43.78 -19.06 11.63
CA GLY A 659 -44.88 -18.16 11.25
C GLY A 659 -46.07 -18.88 10.60
N SER A 660 -45.83 -20.00 9.92
CA SER A 660 -46.87 -20.74 9.19
C SER A 660 -47.90 -21.38 10.13
N TYR A 661 -47.48 -22.17 11.12
CA TYR A 661 -48.42 -22.79 12.07
C TYR A 661 -49.14 -21.79 12.98
N THR A 662 -48.51 -20.62 13.21
CA THR A 662 -49.09 -19.55 14.02
C THR A 662 -49.95 -18.59 13.18
N CYS A 663 -49.98 -18.75 11.85
CA CYS A 663 -50.52 -17.81 10.88
C CYS A 663 -50.10 -16.34 11.13
N THR A 664 -48.95 -16.12 11.76
CA THR A 664 -48.55 -14.81 12.31
C THR A 664 -47.41 -14.21 11.48
N PRO A 665 -47.66 -13.12 10.73
CA PRO A 665 -46.62 -12.40 9.99
C PRO A 665 -45.73 -11.60 10.96
N PRO A 666 -44.53 -11.18 10.53
CA PRO A 666 -43.70 -10.29 11.32
C PRO A 666 -44.38 -8.92 11.51
N PRO A 667 -44.03 -8.16 12.56
CA PRO A 667 -44.57 -6.82 12.78
C PRO A 667 -44.31 -5.90 11.58
N PRO A 668 -45.31 -5.13 11.08
CA PRO A 668 -45.13 -4.22 9.95
C PRO A 668 -44.01 -3.19 10.17
N ALA A 669 -43.49 -2.65 9.07
CA ALA A 669 -42.37 -1.73 9.05
C ALA A 669 -42.70 -0.46 9.86
N ALA A 670 -41.73 0.01 10.64
CA ALA A 670 -41.90 1.16 11.51
C ALA A 670 -40.65 2.05 11.42
N LEU A 671 -40.75 3.19 10.74
CA LEU A 671 -39.59 4.06 10.55
C LEU A 671 -39.42 5.03 11.72
N SER A 672 -38.20 5.13 12.26
CA SER A 672 -37.76 6.22 13.12
C SER A 672 -36.65 7.01 12.42
N SER A 673 -36.41 8.27 12.82
CA SER A 673 -35.35 9.07 12.19
C SER A 673 -34.80 10.20 13.04
N SER A 674 -33.53 10.55 12.79
CA SER A 674 -32.83 11.70 13.38
C SER A 674 -32.12 12.51 12.29
N ILE A 675 -32.03 13.84 12.45
CA ILE A 675 -31.23 14.70 11.54
C ILE A 675 -30.06 15.29 12.31
N SER A 676 -28.91 15.39 11.64
CA SER A 676 -27.74 16.15 12.08
C SER A 676 -27.28 17.12 10.99
N ALA A 677 -26.63 18.21 11.38
CA ALA A 677 -26.07 19.23 10.50
C ALA A 677 -24.65 19.60 10.93
N SER A 678 -23.69 19.53 10.02
CA SER A 678 -22.26 19.68 10.29
C SER A 678 -21.55 20.44 9.16
N PRO A 679 -20.60 21.36 9.43
CA PRO A 679 -20.13 21.79 10.74
C PRO A 679 -21.19 22.57 11.54
N THR A 680 -21.09 22.56 12.87
CA THR A 680 -21.99 23.31 13.77
C THR A 680 -21.73 24.82 13.78
N GLN A 681 -20.61 25.27 13.22
CA GLN A 681 -20.24 26.67 13.07
C GLN A 681 -19.52 26.85 11.72
N VAL A 682 -19.98 27.81 10.93
CA VAL A 682 -19.46 28.12 9.58
C VAL A 682 -19.43 29.63 9.33
N SER A 683 -18.51 30.08 8.49
CA SER A 683 -18.51 31.41 7.90
C SER A 683 -19.32 31.41 6.59
N SER A 684 -20.02 32.51 6.31
CA SER A 684 -20.84 32.69 5.09
C SER A 684 -20.09 32.28 3.81
N GLY A 685 -20.69 31.37 3.03
CA GLY A 685 -20.13 30.78 1.81
C GLY A 685 -19.64 29.34 1.96
N GLN A 686 -19.49 28.83 3.19
CA GLN A 686 -19.13 27.41 3.42
C GLN A 686 -20.32 26.46 3.24
N GLN A 687 -20.00 25.19 2.97
CA GLN A 687 -20.97 24.10 2.95
C GLN A 687 -21.38 23.67 4.37
N ILE A 688 -22.64 23.22 4.49
CA ILE A 688 -23.17 22.46 5.61
C ILE A 688 -23.68 21.13 5.04
N THR A 689 -23.12 20.03 5.51
CA THR A 689 -23.63 18.68 5.26
C THR A 689 -24.76 18.39 6.25
N VAL A 690 -25.87 17.85 5.75
CA VAL A 690 -27.03 17.48 6.55
C VAL A 690 -27.31 16.00 6.33
N THR A 691 -27.43 15.24 7.41
CA THR A 691 -27.65 13.79 7.36
C THR A 691 -28.92 13.43 8.12
N LEU A 692 -29.90 12.86 7.42
CA LEU A 692 -31.05 12.16 8.02
C LEU A 692 -30.66 10.68 8.13
N ASN A 693 -30.49 10.18 9.36
CA ASN A 693 -30.50 8.74 9.60
C ASN A 693 -31.95 8.28 9.75
N VAL A 694 -32.33 7.21 9.06
CA VAL A 694 -33.65 6.57 9.14
C VAL A 694 -33.44 5.11 9.49
N GLN A 695 -33.99 4.65 10.61
CA GLN A 695 -33.95 3.26 11.04
C GLN A 695 -35.32 2.61 10.88
N ASN A 696 -35.37 1.38 10.35
CA ASN A 696 -36.56 0.54 10.41
C ASN A 696 -36.54 -0.25 11.73
N THR A 697 -37.55 -0.06 12.56
CA THR A 697 -37.77 -0.74 13.85
C THR A 697 -38.97 -1.69 13.81
N GLY A 698 -39.47 -2.02 12.61
CA GLY A 698 -40.42 -3.11 12.37
C GLY A 698 -39.72 -4.43 12.04
N GLY A 699 -40.51 -5.49 11.84
CA GLY A 699 -40.06 -6.84 11.47
C GLY A 699 -40.11 -7.17 9.97
N THR A 700 -40.74 -6.32 9.15
CA THR A 700 -40.74 -6.38 7.67
C THR A 700 -39.81 -5.31 7.07
N GLN A 701 -39.35 -5.52 5.84
CA GLN A 701 -38.63 -4.50 5.08
C GLN A 701 -39.50 -3.26 4.80
N ALA A 702 -38.88 -2.08 4.89
CA ALA A 702 -39.45 -0.83 4.38
C ALA A 702 -38.88 -0.54 2.99
N ASP A 703 -39.72 -0.61 1.96
CA ASP A 703 -39.34 -0.38 0.57
C ASP A 703 -39.37 1.09 0.18
N ASN A 704 -38.48 1.46 -0.75
CA ASN A 704 -38.44 2.77 -1.42
C ASN A 704 -38.45 3.97 -0.45
N VAL A 705 -37.86 3.81 0.74
CA VAL A 705 -37.80 4.83 1.78
C VAL A 705 -37.11 6.07 1.22
N THR A 706 -37.89 7.12 1.07
CA THR A 706 -37.53 8.37 0.42
C THR A 706 -37.71 9.50 1.45
N PRO A 707 -36.70 10.36 1.66
CA PRO A 707 -36.81 11.47 2.58
C PRO A 707 -37.65 12.61 2.01
N SER A 708 -38.31 13.35 2.90
CA SER A 708 -38.96 14.63 2.58
C SER A 708 -37.95 15.68 2.12
N SER A 709 -38.41 16.69 1.39
CA SER A 709 -37.63 17.92 1.20
C SER A 709 -37.45 18.63 2.54
N LEU A 710 -36.20 18.88 2.95
CA LEU A 710 -35.92 19.47 4.26
C LEU A 710 -36.33 20.95 4.31
N ALA A 711 -37.19 21.28 5.28
CA ALA A 711 -37.56 22.65 5.60
C ALA A 711 -36.43 23.33 6.38
N VAL A 712 -35.88 24.41 5.80
CA VAL A 712 -34.81 25.20 6.43
C VAL A 712 -35.44 26.26 7.34
N SER A 713 -35.19 26.17 8.64
CA SER A 713 -35.52 27.21 9.63
C SER A 713 -34.28 28.05 9.91
N THR A 714 -34.40 29.38 10.01
CA THR A 714 -33.25 30.27 10.25
C THR A 714 -33.53 31.37 11.25
N THR A 715 -32.46 31.96 11.80
CA THR A 715 -32.52 33.14 12.67
C THR A 715 -31.60 34.25 12.17
N GLY A 716 -31.89 35.50 12.57
CA GLY A 716 -31.07 36.66 12.23
C GLY A 716 -31.09 36.98 10.74
N THR A 717 -29.93 36.88 10.10
CA THR A 717 -29.72 37.12 8.66
C THR A 717 -29.11 35.92 7.94
N ALA A 718 -29.10 34.74 8.56
CA ALA A 718 -28.57 33.51 7.98
C ALA A 718 -29.57 32.85 7.01
N THR A 719 -29.03 32.25 5.95
CA THR A 719 -29.75 31.37 5.02
C THR A 719 -28.89 30.15 4.70
N ALA A 720 -29.54 29.06 4.27
CA ALA A 720 -28.88 27.90 3.69
C ALA A 720 -29.58 27.54 2.38
N THR A 721 -28.86 27.64 1.26
CA THR A 721 -29.37 27.27 -0.07
C THR A 721 -28.95 25.85 -0.40
N TYR A 722 -29.91 25.01 -0.77
CA TYR A 722 -29.65 23.64 -1.23
C TYR A 722 -28.64 23.62 -2.38
N LEU A 723 -27.68 22.68 -2.32
CA LEU A 723 -26.65 22.46 -3.34
C LEU A 723 -26.79 21.09 -4.01
N SER A 724 -26.91 20.02 -3.20
CA SER A 724 -26.99 18.64 -3.69
C SER A 724 -27.64 17.70 -2.66
N GLY A 725 -28.18 16.57 -3.15
CA GLY A 725 -28.75 15.50 -2.33
C GLY A 725 -30.29 15.39 -2.41
N PRO A 726 -30.89 14.39 -1.75
CA PRO A 726 -30.23 13.42 -0.90
C PRO A 726 -29.40 12.42 -1.70
N THR A 727 -28.41 11.80 -1.06
CA THR A 727 -27.69 10.66 -1.59
C THR A 727 -27.65 9.55 -0.52
N PRO A 728 -28.16 8.34 -0.80
CA PRO A 728 -28.97 7.96 -1.97
C PRO A 728 -30.29 8.76 -2.02
N VAL A 729 -31.05 8.67 -3.12
CA VAL A 729 -32.36 9.37 -3.23
C VAL A 729 -33.50 8.60 -2.57
N SER A 730 -33.42 7.27 -2.59
CA SER A 730 -34.30 6.33 -1.90
C SER A 730 -33.48 5.08 -1.52
N ALA A 731 -33.97 4.27 -0.59
CA ALA A 731 -33.38 2.96 -0.26
C ALA A 731 -34.45 2.00 0.28
N ASN A 732 -34.22 0.69 0.16
CA ASN A 732 -34.94 -0.30 0.96
C ASN A 732 -34.21 -0.46 2.30
N ILE A 733 -34.95 -0.56 3.40
CA ILE A 733 -34.41 -0.68 4.76
C ILE A 733 -34.97 -1.94 5.41
N LEU A 734 -34.15 -2.98 5.47
CA LEU A 734 -34.41 -4.24 6.17
C LEU A 734 -34.74 -4.00 7.67
N PRO A 735 -35.40 -4.96 8.35
CA PRO A 735 -35.64 -4.92 9.79
C PRO A 735 -34.38 -4.58 10.60
N SER A 736 -34.55 -3.81 11.68
CA SER A 736 -33.49 -3.27 12.56
C SER A 736 -32.43 -2.36 11.93
N ASN A 737 -32.22 -2.41 10.61
CA ASN A 737 -31.19 -1.65 9.89
C ASN A 737 -31.53 -0.16 9.72
N SER A 738 -30.54 0.65 9.35
CA SER A 738 -30.71 2.08 9.10
C SER A 738 -29.98 2.57 7.83
N GLN A 739 -30.56 3.59 7.18
CA GLN A 739 -29.98 4.28 6.03
C GLN A 739 -29.70 5.74 6.38
N ASN A 740 -28.54 6.25 5.93
CA ASN A 740 -28.22 7.66 5.95
C ASN A 740 -28.56 8.31 4.60
N PHE A 741 -29.36 9.37 4.62
CA PHE A 741 -29.63 10.23 3.46
C PHE A 741 -28.90 11.55 3.66
N VAL A 742 -28.04 11.93 2.70
CA VAL A 742 -27.11 13.06 2.86
C VAL A 742 -27.37 14.18 1.85
N TRP A 743 -27.53 15.41 2.33
CA TRP A 743 -27.60 16.64 1.54
C TRP A 743 -26.40 17.54 1.80
N THR A 744 -26.10 18.42 0.86
CA THR A 744 -25.21 19.56 1.05
C THR A 744 -25.98 20.85 0.80
N TYR A 745 -25.79 21.84 1.67
CA TYR A 745 -26.29 23.20 1.54
C TYR A 745 -25.13 24.19 1.56
N ILE A 746 -25.22 25.30 0.83
CA ILE A 746 -24.31 26.45 0.97
C ILE A 746 -24.92 27.41 1.99
N SER A 747 -24.15 27.77 3.00
CA SER A 747 -24.51 28.79 3.99
C SER A 747 -24.27 30.21 3.44
N SER A 748 -25.10 31.17 3.85
CA SER A 748 -24.91 32.59 3.57
C SER A 748 -25.44 33.44 4.72
N SER A 749 -24.89 34.63 4.93
CA SER A 749 -25.44 35.56 5.93
C SER A 749 -25.25 37.03 5.59
N GLY A 750 -26.25 37.84 5.95
CA GLY A 750 -26.10 39.29 6.06
C GLY A 750 -25.21 39.71 7.24
N ALA A 751 -25.09 41.02 7.46
CA ALA A 751 -24.15 41.64 8.41
C ALA A 751 -24.29 41.24 9.89
N ASN A 752 -25.34 40.50 10.27
CA ASN A 752 -25.60 40.07 11.63
C ASN A 752 -25.38 38.56 11.85
N GLY A 753 -24.97 37.81 10.82
CA GLY A 753 -24.89 36.35 10.89
C GLY A 753 -26.25 35.71 11.18
N GLY A 754 -26.26 34.58 11.87
CA GLY A 754 -27.46 33.93 12.39
C GLY A 754 -27.26 32.44 12.63
N THR A 755 -28.35 31.68 12.60
CA THR A 755 -28.33 30.22 12.66
C THR A 755 -29.27 29.59 11.64
N VAL A 756 -29.02 28.32 11.33
CA VAL A 756 -29.89 27.48 10.49
C VAL A 756 -30.13 26.12 11.16
N SER A 757 -31.30 25.52 10.92
CA SER A 757 -31.60 24.11 11.24
C SER A 757 -32.55 23.53 10.18
N PHE A 758 -32.59 22.20 10.08
CA PHE A 758 -33.22 21.46 9.00
C PHE A 758 -34.26 20.51 9.58
N THR A 759 -35.49 20.53 9.06
CA THR A 759 -36.62 19.75 9.57
C THR A 759 -37.20 18.87 8.45
N GLY A 760 -37.48 17.60 8.75
CA GLY A 760 -38.03 16.64 7.80
C GLY A 760 -38.23 15.25 8.39
N ASN A 761 -38.70 14.32 7.56
CA ASN A 761 -38.83 12.89 7.86
C ASN A 761 -38.49 12.04 6.61
N ALA A 762 -38.75 10.73 6.65
CA ALA A 762 -38.79 9.86 5.48
C ALA A 762 -40.04 8.97 5.45
N SER A 763 -40.40 8.52 4.24
CA SER A 763 -41.59 7.70 3.97
C SER A 763 -41.28 6.63 2.93
N GLY A 764 -41.84 5.43 3.11
CA GLY A 764 -41.74 4.32 2.16
C GLY A 764 -43.01 3.46 2.20
N THR A 765 -42.93 2.23 1.74
CA THR A 765 -44.00 1.22 1.86
C THR A 765 -43.54 0.02 2.67
N ASP A 766 -44.42 -0.54 3.48
CA ASP A 766 -44.23 -1.81 4.17
C ASP A 766 -44.29 -2.97 3.16
N ALA A 767 -43.24 -3.79 3.08
CA ALA A 767 -43.12 -4.85 2.08
C ALA A 767 -44.19 -5.95 2.20
N GLY A 768 -44.67 -6.24 3.42
CA GLY A 768 -45.65 -7.31 3.65
C GLY A 768 -47.10 -6.91 3.39
N THR A 769 -47.50 -5.73 3.86
CA THR A 769 -48.90 -5.24 3.75
C THR A 769 -49.12 -4.22 2.64
N GLY A 770 -48.06 -3.71 2.01
CA GLY A 770 -48.10 -2.67 0.98
C GLY A 770 -48.50 -1.27 1.48
N ASN A 771 -48.72 -1.10 2.79
CA ASN A 771 -49.16 0.16 3.37
C ASN A 771 -48.01 1.20 3.45
N SER A 772 -48.33 2.49 3.35
CA SER A 772 -47.34 3.55 3.51
C SER A 772 -46.85 3.64 4.97
N VAL A 773 -45.54 3.55 5.17
CA VAL A 773 -44.85 3.79 6.44
C VAL A 773 -44.16 5.16 6.40
N SER A 774 -44.07 5.86 7.53
CA SER A 774 -43.34 7.13 7.63
C SER A 774 -42.76 7.35 9.01
N SER A 775 -41.56 7.94 9.08
CA SER A 775 -41.00 8.41 10.34
C SER A 775 -41.64 9.71 10.78
N LEU A 776 -41.53 10.00 12.08
CA LEU A 776 -41.94 11.29 12.64
C LEU A 776 -41.05 12.42 12.11
N VAL A 777 -41.63 13.61 11.94
CA VAL A 777 -40.89 14.82 11.59
C VAL A 777 -39.94 15.18 12.74
N THR A 778 -38.65 15.25 12.40
CA THR A 778 -37.55 15.55 13.32
C THR A 778 -36.78 16.78 12.83
N THR A 779 -35.99 17.38 13.71
CA THR A 779 -35.23 18.61 13.44
C THR A 779 -33.77 18.45 13.83
N SER A 780 -32.88 18.97 12.99
CA SER A 780 -31.43 18.93 13.20
C SER A 780 -30.98 19.71 14.43
N ASN A 781 -29.77 19.41 14.91
CA ASN A 781 -29.00 20.40 15.67
C ASN A 781 -28.88 21.71 14.87
N THR A 782 -28.70 22.82 15.59
CA THR A 782 -28.46 24.13 15.01
C THR A 782 -27.03 24.23 14.46
N ALA A 783 -26.86 24.87 13.30
CA ALA A 783 -25.57 25.32 12.79
C ALA A 783 -25.53 26.87 12.79
N THR A 784 -24.44 27.45 13.28
CA THR A 784 -24.25 28.91 13.36
C THR A 784 -23.55 29.42 12.11
N VAL A 785 -24.13 30.41 11.43
CA VAL A 785 -23.55 31.05 10.24
C VAL A 785 -23.06 32.45 10.63
N GLN A 786 -21.76 32.67 10.52
CA GLN A 786 -21.11 33.92 10.91
C GLN A 786 -20.70 34.77 9.70
N VAL A 787 -20.67 36.09 9.91
CA VAL A 787 -19.93 36.99 9.02
C VAL A 787 -18.44 36.62 9.09
N PRO A 788 -17.77 36.35 7.95
CA PRO A 788 -16.36 35.99 7.91
C PRO A 788 -15.47 37.02 8.60
N ALA A 789 -14.35 36.58 9.16
CA ALA A 789 -13.35 37.43 9.78
C ALA A 789 -12.81 38.47 8.77
N SER A 790 -12.69 39.72 9.19
CA SER A 790 -12.31 40.83 8.32
C SER A 790 -11.49 41.85 9.10
N ILE A 791 -10.18 41.91 8.84
CA ILE A 791 -9.25 42.70 9.65
C ILE A 791 -8.92 44.05 9.02
N ASN A 792 -8.95 45.11 9.82
CA ASN A 792 -8.54 46.46 9.45
C ASN A 792 -7.34 46.90 10.31
N ALA A 793 -6.37 47.58 9.72
CA ALA A 793 -5.19 48.07 10.42
C ALA A 793 -5.17 49.59 10.54
N ASN A 794 -4.77 50.07 11.72
CA ASN A 794 -4.42 51.46 12.00
C ASN A 794 -3.01 51.50 12.61
N LEU A 795 -2.19 52.50 12.26
CA LEU A 795 -0.82 52.63 12.77
C LEU A 795 -0.65 54.00 13.44
N THR A 796 -0.03 54.01 14.61
CA THR A 796 0.21 55.22 15.43
C THR A 796 1.60 55.19 16.05
N THR A 797 2.09 56.34 16.52
CA THR A 797 3.29 56.44 17.35
C THR A 797 3.01 57.18 18.65
N ASP A 798 3.77 56.89 19.70
CA ASP A 798 3.73 57.60 20.99
C ASP A 798 4.25 59.04 20.89
N LEU A 799 5.27 59.26 20.07
CA LEU A 799 5.90 60.54 19.79
C LEU A 799 5.79 60.86 18.29
N SER A 800 5.42 62.11 17.98
CA SER A 800 5.33 62.63 16.60
C SER A 800 6.52 63.52 16.21
N ILE A 801 7.27 64.01 17.19
CA ILE A 801 8.53 64.75 17.04
C ILE A 801 9.52 64.20 18.06
N VAL A 802 10.75 63.93 17.64
CA VAL A 802 11.85 63.48 18.51
C VAL A 802 13.16 64.17 18.15
N SER A 803 14.06 64.31 19.12
CA SER A 803 15.47 64.63 18.89
C SER A 803 16.26 63.35 18.58
N SER A 804 17.32 63.48 17.77
CA SER A 804 18.16 62.36 17.33
C SER A 804 18.69 61.53 18.50
N GLY A 805 18.50 60.20 18.41
CA GLY A 805 18.90 59.22 19.43
C GLY A 805 17.76 58.78 20.37
N GLN A 806 16.55 59.34 20.26
CA GLN A 806 15.40 58.89 21.03
C GLN A 806 14.74 57.64 20.45
N ASN A 807 14.12 56.84 21.33
CA ASN A 807 13.22 55.75 20.94
C ASN A 807 11.81 56.26 20.67
N VAL A 808 11.13 55.62 19.72
CA VAL A 808 9.72 55.77 19.37
C VAL A 808 9.04 54.42 19.54
N THR A 809 7.87 54.41 20.16
CA THR A 809 6.97 53.24 20.21
C THR A 809 5.97 53.34 19.07
N VAL A 810 6.00 52.36 18.15
CA VAL A 810 5.05 52.24 17.03
C VAL A 810 3.98 51.22 17.41
N ASN A 811 2.70 51.57 17.28
CA ASN A 811 1.57 50.73 17.66
C ASN A 811 0.65 50.50 16.45
N MET A 812 0.52 49.24 16.02
CA MET A 812 -0.46 48.81 15.02
C MET A 812 -1.68 48.22 15.74
N ILE A 813 -2.84 48.84 15.59
CA ILE A 813 -4.11 48.31 16.08
C ILE A 813 -4.76 47.55 14.91
N ILE A 814 -4.98 46.25 15.10
CA ILE A 814 -5.76 45.41 14.18
C ILE A 814 -7.15 45.19 14.77
N SER A 815 -8.19 45.58 14.05
CA SER A 815 -9.60 45.39 14.41
C SER A 815 -10.26 44.35 13.53
N ASN A 816 -10.83 43.29 14.11
CA ASN A 816 -11.64 42.31 13.39
C ASN A 816 -13.11 42.78 13.35
N THR A 817 -13.58 43.18 12.18
CA THR A 817 -14.96 43.63 11.94
C THR A 817 -15.93 42.50 11.59
N GLY A 818 -15.42 41.27 11.41
CA GLY A 818 -16.23 40.06 11.23
C GLY A 818 -16.81 39.53 12.55
N GLN A 819 -17.58 38.45 12.47
CA GLN A 819 -18.07 37.70 13.64
C GLN A 819 -17.21 36.47 13.93
N ALA A 820 -16.72 35.80 12.88
CA ALA A 820 -15.73 34.74 13.02
C ALA A 820 -14.42 35.32 13.59
N ALA A 821 -13.70 34.50 14.36
CA ALA A 821 -12.39 34.90 14.88
C ALA A 821 -11.35 34.95 13.75
N ALA A 822 -10.47 35.95 13.82
CA ALA A 822 -9.27 36.04 13.01
C ALA A 822 -8.14 35.31 13.75
N ASN A 823 -7.79 34.10 13.32
CA ASN A 823 -6.74 33.30 13.93
C ASN A 823 -5.36 33.68 13.38
N ASN A 824 -4.33 33.48 14.20
CA ASN A 824 -2.91 33.65 13.86
C ASN A 824 -2.55 35.01 13.24
N VAL A 825 -3.26 36.09 13.64
CA VAL A 825 -3.05 37.44 13.12
C VAL A 825 -1.63 37.90 13.46
N THR A 826 -0.85 38.12 12.41
CA THR A 826 0.58 38.42 12.44
C THR A 826 0.84 39.67 11.59
N PRO A 827 1.42 40.73 12.15
CA PRO A 827 1.82 41.90 11.38
C PRO A 827 2.95 41.61 10.40
N SER A 828 2.99 42.34 9.29
CA SER A 828 4.19 42.43 8.46
C SER A 828 5.33 43.10 9.24
N PRO A 829 6.60 42.85 8.88
CA PRO A 829 7.67 43.80 9.17
C PRO A 829 7.26 45.21 8.71
N LEU A 830 7.54 46.23 9.52
CA LEU A 830 7.24 47.61 9.14
C LEU A 830 8.29 48.10 8.13
N ALA A 831 7.82 48.55 6.97
CA ALA A 831 8.65 49.27 6.01
C ALA A 831 8.98 50.66 6.59
N VAL A 832 10.27 50.99 6.64
CA VAL A 832 10.79 52.25 7.18
C VAL A 832 11.23 53.13 6.00
N ASN A 833 10.50 54.22 5.77
CA ASN A 833 10.77 55.17 4.68
C ASN A 833 11.21 56.51 5.26
N THR A 834 12.32 57.06 4.79
CA THR A 834 12.96 58.24 5.40
C THR A 834 13.12 59.41 4.44
N THR A 835 13.00 60.64 4.96
CA THR A 835 13.36 61.87 4.23
C THR A 835 14.51 62.58 4.97
N GLY A 836 15.40 63.25 4.24
CA GLY A 836 16.58 63.90 4.84
C GLY A 836 17.67 62.90 5.25
N THR A 837 18.43 63.22 6.29
CA THR A 837 19.59 62.42 6.76
C THR A 837 19.26 61.66 8.05
N VAL A 838 18.11 61.00 8.07
CA VAL A 838 17.57 60.28 9.23
C VAL A 838 17.44 58.79 8.96
N SER A 839 17.43 58.02 10.03
CA SER A 839 17.27 56.58 10.07
C SER A 839 16.41 56.20 11.28
N ALA A 840 15.76 55.04 11.22
CA ALA A 840 15.15 54.42 12.39
C ALA A 840 15.60 52.96 12.47
N THR A 841 16.39 52.65 13.50
CA THR A 841 16.89 51.29 13.76
C THR A 841 15.88 50.55 14.62
N HIS A 842 15.48 49.35 14.20
CA HIS A 842 14.58 48.49 14.98
C HIS A 842 15.27 48.04 16.28
N VAL A 843 14.55 48.11 17.41
CA VAL A 843 15.04 47.74 18.74
C VAL A 843 14.34 46.46 19.23
N SER A 844 13.02 46.38 19.09
CA SER A 844 12.22 45.25 19.55
C SER A 844 10.82 45.23 18.95
N GLY A 845 10.16 44.07 18.96
CA GLY A 845 8.77 43.87 18.52
C GLY A 845 8.62 43.36 17.09
N PRO A 846 7.41 42.97 16.66
CA PRO A 846 6.13 43.21 17.34
C PRO A 846 5.97 42.39 18.63
N VAL A 847 5.37 43.00 19.65
CA VAL A 847 4.87 42.33 20.85
C VAL A 847 3.36 42.59 20.98
N PRO A 848 2.51 41.56 21.09
CA PRO A 848 2.81 40.14 20.82
C PRO A 848 3.28 39.94 19.37
N GLY A 849 3.89 38.79 19.05
CA GLY A 849 4.28 38.49 17.67
C GLY A 849 3.10 38.07 16.79
N LEU A 850 2.13 37.38 17.39
CA LEU A 850 0.95 36.78 16.77
C LEU A 850 -0.21 36.79 17.79
N HIS A 851 -1.46 36.92 17.35
CA HIS A 851 -2.64 36.82 18.22
C HIS A 851 -3.89 36.29 17.50
N ASN A 852 -4.82 35.68 18.24
CA ASN A 852 -6.16 35.38 17.73
C ASN A 852 -7.10 36.52 18.14
N ILE A 853 -7.79 37.15 17.18
CA ILE A 853 -8.67 38.31 17.43
C ILE A 853 -10.13 37.88 17.22
N PRO A 854 -10.93 37.69 18.29
CA PRO A 854 -12.35 37.37 18.18
C PRO A 854 -13.13 38.44 17.39
N GLY A 855 -14.27 38.05 16.83
CA GLY A 855 -15.14 38.96 16.07
C GLY A 855 -15.56 40.19 16.89
N GLY A 856 -15.51 41.36 16.26
CA GLY A 856 -15.80 42.66 16.89
C GLY A 856 -14.71 43.21 17.83
N LEU A 857 -13.61 42.49 18.07
CA LEU A 857 -12.53 42.93 18.96
C LEU A 857 -11.30 43.46 18.19
N SER A 858 -10.33 44.01 18.93
CA SER A 858 -9.08 44.53 18.38
C SER A 858 -7.87 44.13 19.23
N GLN A 859 -6.71 43.98 18.59
CA GLN A 859 -5.41 43.73 19.25
C GLN A 859 -4.40 44.80 18.81
N THR A 860 -3.61 45.29 19.77
CA THR A 860 -2.46 46.17 19.50
C THR A 860 -1.17 45.36 19.42
N PHE A 861 -0.36 45.62 18.40
CA PHE A 861 0.97 45.08 18.20
C PHE A 861 1.97 46.23 18.29
N THR A 862 3.04 46.06 19.08
CA THR A 862 3.94 47.16 19.44
C THR A 862 5.41 46.89 19.05
N TRP A 863 6.04 47.87 18.40
CA TRP A 863 7.47 47.89 18.09
C TRP A 863 8.15 49.08 18.78
N ILE A 864 9.47 48.98 18.98
CA ILE A 864 10.32 50.10 19.39
C ILE A 864 11.40 50.33 18.32
N TYR A 865 11.63 51.58 17.94
CA TYR A 865 12.66 52.00 17.01
C TYR A 865 13.47 53.18 17.58
N THR A 866 14.79 53.18 17.42
CA THR A 866 15.65 54.35 17.73
C THR A 866 15.78 55.23 16.51
N CYS A 867 15.29 56.47 16.59
CA CYS A 867 15.29 57.45 15.49
C CYS A 867 16.51 58.38 15.58
N SER A 868 17.38 58.39 14.58
CA SER A 868 18.66 59.12 14.58
C SER A 868 18.93 59.84 13.26
N GLY A 869 19.61 60.99 13.29
CA GLY A 869 20.01 61.73 12.08
C GLY A 869 20.82 63.00 12.36
N THR A 870 21.50 63.52 11.33
CA THR A 870 22.48 64.62 11.47
C THR A 870 22.02 65.98 10.99
N ASN A 871 21.06 66.07 10.05
CA ASN A 871 20.42 67.32 9.62
C ASN A 871 18.89 67.28 9.72
N GLY A 872 18.33 66.31 10.45
CA GLY A 872 16.89 66.11 10.60
C GLY A 872 16.17 65.61 9.34
N GLY A 873 14.86 65.41 9.48
CA GLY A 873 14.00 64.79 8.46
C GLY A 873 12.78 64.08 9.05
N THR A 874 12.16 63.17 8.29
CA THR A 874 11.02 62.36 8.76
C THR A 874 11.26 60.87 8.59
N VAL A 875 10.71 60.08 9.52
CA VAL A 875 10.62 58.62 9.42
C VAL A 875 9.13 58.25 9.28
N THR A 876 8.76 57.53 8.22
CA THR A 876 7.43 56.97 8.01
C THR A 876 7.48 55.46 8.10
N PHE A 877 6.77 54.91 9.07
CA PHE A 877 6.53 53.48 9.22
C PHE A 877 5.28 53.09 8.41
N SER A 878 5.28 51.94 7.76
CA SER A 878 4.07 51.37 7.15
C SER A 878 4.06 49.84 7.16
N GLY A 879 2.88 49.23 7.23
CA GLY A 879 2.71 47.79 7.25
C GLY A 879 1.24 47.36 7.28
N ASN A 880 0.99 46.05 7.21
CA ASN A 880 -0.33 45.43 7.34
C ASN A 880 -0.25 44.24 8.31
N ALA A 881 -1.33 43.47 8.43
CA ALA A 881 -1.31 42.16 9.10
C ALA A 881 -2.11 41.13 8.28
N SER A 882 -1.79 39.85 8.46
CA SER A 882 -2.54 38.72 7.89
C SER A 882 -2.82 37.65 8.93
N GLY A 883 -3.84 36.83 8.69
CA GLY A 883 -4.26 35.70 9.53
C GLY A 883 -5.20 34.79 8.75
N THR A 884 -6.00 33.97 9.44
CA THR A 884 -7.05 33.15 8.82
C THR A 884 -8.42 33.31 9.48
N ASP A 885 -9.48 33.15 8.71
CA ASP A 885 -10.84 33.02 9.23
C ASP A 885 -11.01 31.68 9.97
N ALA A 886 -11.48 31.71 11.22
CA ALA A 886 -11.49 30.54 12.10
C ALA A 886 -12.39 29.39 11.66
N ASN A 887 -13.43 29.64 10.84
CA ASN A 887 -14.39 28.62 10.42
C ASN A 887 -14.04 28.04 9.05
N SER A 888 -13.52 28.87 8.14
CA SER A 888 -13.25 28.53 6.74
C SER A 888 -11.77 28.31 6.41
N GLY A 889 -10.85 28.69 7.31
CA GLY A 889 -9.40 28.59 7.10
C GLY A 889 -8.84 29.59 6.07
N ASN A 890 -9.71 30.35 5.38
CA ASN A 890 -9.31 31.30 4.34
C ASN A 890 -8.36 32.36 4.89
N THR A 891 -7.31 32.69 4.12
CA THR A 891 -6.36 33.77 4.48
C THR A 891 -7.04 35.12 4.38
N ILE A 892 -6.90 35.93 5.42
CA ILE A 892 -7.40 37.31 5.49
C ILE A 892 -6.21 38.27 5.67
N VAL A 893 -6.29 39.45 5.08
CA VAL A 893 -5.21 40.46 5.08
C VAL A 893 -5.83 41.83 5.28
N SER A 894 -5.22 42.66 6.13
CA SER A 894 -5.67 44.03 6.36
C SER A 894 -5.24 44.98 5.24
N ASN A 895 -5.84 46.18 5.22
CA ASN A 895 -5.21 47.32 4.56
C ASN A 895 -3.80 47.56 5.11
N THR A 896 -2.96 48.21 4.30
CA THR A 896 -1.74 48.85 4.79
C THR A 896 -2.12 50.10 5.59
N ALA A 897 -1.44 50.32 6.71
CA ALA A 897 -1.52 51.53 7.52
C ALA A 897 -0.13 52.18 7.64
N SER A 898 -0.06 53.47 7.97
CA SER A 898 1.20 54.21 8.11
C SER A 898 1.14 55.30 9.18
N ALA A 899 2.31 55.64 9.73
CA ALA A 899 2.50 56.68 10.74
C ALA A 899 3.87 57.36 10.54
N THR A 900 3.98 58.66 10.85
CA THR A 900 5.19 59.46 10.57
C THR A 900 5.66 60.22 11.80
N VAL A 901 6.97 60.20 12.05
CA VAL A 901 7.66 60.95 13.09
C VAL A 901 8.67 61.91 12.48
N THR A 902 8.74 63.13 13.01
CA THR A 902 9.78 64.11 12.65
C THR A 902 10.99 63.94 13.54
N VAL A 903 12.19 63.81 12.97
CA VAL A 903 13.45 63.71 13.72
C VAL A 903 14.23 65.01 13.56
N GLN A 904 14.65 65.58 14.69
CA GLN A 904 15.36 66.85 14.78
C GLN A 904 16.79 66.66 15.31
N THR A 905 17.72 67.51 14.91
CA THR A 905 18.99 67.64 15.64
C THR A 905 18.73 68.17 17.06
N PRO A 906 19.33 67.59 18.11
CA PRO A 906 19.13 68.05 19.48
C PRO A 906 19.52 69.51 19.67
N ALA A 907 18.89 70.17 20.64
CA ALA A 907 19.23 71.54 21.01
C ALA A 907 20.72 71.67 21.37
N ASN A 908 21.40 72.69 20.83
CA ASN A 908 22.83 72.91 21.07
C ASN A 908 23.08 74.38 21.38
N LEU A 909 23.46 74.69 22.62
CA LEU A 909 23.64 76.07 23.06
C LEU A 909 25.07 76.54 22.84
N VAL A 910 25.24 77.66 22.14
CA VAL A 910 26.48 78.45 22.10
C VAL A 910 26.23 79.83 22.68
N SER A 911 27.22 80.42 23.34
CA SER A 911 27.07 81.72 24.01
C SER A 911 28.23 82.66 23.76
N SER A 912 27.91 83.95 23.59
CA SER A 912 28.87 85.06 23.61
C SER A 912 28.47 86.06 24.69
N ILE A 913 29.43 86.77 25.30
CA ILE A 913 29.16 87.85 26.26
C ILE A 913 29.82 89.15 25.77
N ALA A 914 29.10 90.26 25.83
CA ALA A 914 29.62 91.61 25.65
C ALA A 914 29.37 92.47 26.90
N ALA A 915 30.31 93.36 27.22
CA ALA A 915 30.24 94.27 28.38
C ALA A 915 30.46 95.73 27.94
N SER A 916 29.47 96.60 28.21
CA SER A 916 29.40 97.96 27.67
C SER A 916 28.97 98.99 28.73
N PRO A 917 29.55 100.21 28.78
CA PRO A 917 30.61 100.70 27.91
C PRO A 917 31.98 100.09 28.27
N PRO A 918 32.92 99.94 27.31
CA PRO A 918 34.27 99.41 27.58
C PRO A 918 35.13 100.36 28.44
N ILE A 919 34.72 101.61 28.61
CA ILE A 919 35.27 102.53 29.61
C ILE A 919 34.13 103.11 30.45
N ALA A 920 34.10 102.75 31.72
CA ALA A 920 33.17 103.22 32.72
C ALA A 920 33.84 104.27 33.64
N LYS A 921 33.01 105.08 34.31
CA LYS A 921 33.44 105.89 35.45
C LYS A 921 32.98 105.25 36.76
N ARG A 922 33.63 105.57 37.88
CA ARG A 922 33.16 105.12 39.20
C ARG A 922 31.73 105.64 39.43
N GLY A 923 30.80 104.73 39.68
CA GLY A 923 29.37 105.00 39.78
C GLY A 923 28.55 104.67 38.52
N ASN A 924 29.16 104.52 37.33
CA ASN A 924 28.47 104.12 36.11
C ASN A 924 27.91 102.68 36.22
N THR A 925 26.82 102.44 35.49
CA THR A 925 26.38 101.09 35.15
C THR A 925 27.18 100.54 33.98
N ILE A 926 27.62 99.29 34.09
CA ILE A 926 28.13 98.43 33.04
C ILE A 926 27.00 97.45 32.72
N MET A 927 26.52 97.48 31.48
CA MET A 927 25.61 96.49 30.93
C MET A 927 26.44 95.28 30.49
N VAL A 928 26.11 94.09 31.00
CA VAL A 928 26.67 92.83 30.51
C VAL A 928 25.54 92.09 29.82
N ILE A 929 25.75 91.68 28.57
CA ILE A 929 24.75 90.98 27.75
C ILE A 929 25.37 89.66 27.31
N MET A 930 24.74 88.55 27.67
CA MET A 930 25.02 87.24 27.06
C MET A 930 24.02 87.02 25.93
N THR A 931 24.49 86.77 24.72
CA THR A 931 23.66 86.23 23.64
C THR A 931 23.86 84.73 23.64
N VAL A 932 22.78 83.97 23.86
CA VAL A 932 22.77 82.51 23.74
C VAL A 932 22.03 82.16 22.46
N GLN A 933 22.66 81.37 21.59
CA GLN A 933 22.06 80.85 20.37
C GLN A 933 21.89 79.34 20.52
N ASN A 934 20.73 78.83 20.13
CA ASN A 934 20.50 77.42 19.90
C ASN A 934 20.81 77.11 18.44
N THR A 935 21.80 76.26 18.15
CA THR A 935 22.16 75.84 16.79
C THR A 935 21.55 74.49 16.40
N GLY A 936 20.76 73.88 17.30
CA GLY A 936 19.96 72.68 17.02
C GLY A 936 18.63 73.00 16.37
N GLN A 937 17.95 71.98 15.83
CA GLN A 937 16.58 72.08 15.30
C GLN A 937 15.54 72.00 16.42
N ALA A 938 15.78 71.15 17.41
CA ALA A 938 14.95 71.08 18.60
C ALA A 938 15.10 72.35 19.45
N GLY A 939 14.00 72.80 20.05
CA GLY A 939 14.00 73.95 20.96
C GLY A 939 14.73 73.63 22.27
N ALA A 940 15.42 74.62 22.84
CA ALA A 940 15.93 74.55 24.20
C ALA A 940 14.93 75.23 25.15
N VAL A 941 14.37 74.51 26.11
CA VAL A 941 13.49 75.06 27.16
C VAL A 941 14.27 75.43 28.42
N ASN A 942 13.74 76.36 29.21
CA ASN A 942 14.30 76.78 30.51
C ASN A 942 15.77 77.25 30.47
N VAL A 943 16.24 77.76 29.33
CA VAL A 943 17.61 78.25 29.17
C VAL A 943 17.88 79.38 30.17
N THR A 944 18.87 79.14 31.02
CA THR A 944 19.21 79.94 32.19
C THR A 944 20.73 80.15 32.22
N PRO A 945 21.24 81.39 32.26
CA PRO A 945 22.66 81.64 32.43
C PRO A 945 23.16 81.29 33.83
N SER A 946 24.35 80.70 33.92
CA SER A 946 25.08 80.54 35.17
C SER A 946 25.50 81.91 35.73
N PRO A 947 25.80 82.03 37.05
CA PRO A 947 26.33 83.25 37.64
C PRO A 947 27.61 83.73 36.94
N LEU A 948 27.66 85.02 36.60
CA LEU A 948 28.86 85.62 35.98
C LEU A 948 30.03 85.66 36.96
N THR A 949 31.10 84.94 36.62
CA THR A 949 32.40 85.08 37.28
C THR A 949 33.02 86.41 36.85
N VAL A 950 33.46 87.22 37.82
CA VAL A 950 34.10 88.51 37.57
C VAL A 950 35.60 88.38 37.82
N ALA A 951 36.42 88.71 36.82
CA ALA A 951 37.88 88.66 36.90
C ALA A 951 38.51 90.03 36.60
N GLY A 952 39.76 90.22 37.05
CA GLY A 952 40.54 91.45 36.83
C GLY A 952 40.84 92.25 38.09
N THR A 953 41.32 93.48 37.91
CA THR A 953 41.78 94.39 38.99
C THR A 953 40.73 95.42 39.41
N GLY A 954 39.75 95.71 38.56
CA GLY A 954 38.66 96.62 38.88
C GLY A 954 37.66 96.01 39.86
N ARG A 955 36.81 96.83 40.47
CA ARG A 955 35.71 96.34 41.32
C ARG A 955 34.36 96.81 40.81
N VAL A 956 33.43 95.86 40.75
CA VAL A 956 32.03 96.03 40.37
C VAL A 956 31.12 95.35 41.39
N VAL A 957 29.85 95.76 41.44
CA VAL A 957 28.79 95.12 42.25
C VAL A 957 27.58 94.89 41.37
N LEU A 958 26.96 93.70 41.41
CA LEU A 958 25.73 93.41 40.66
C LEU A 958 24.58 94.29 41.18
N ILE A 959 23.84 94.92 40.27
CA ILE A 959 22.63 95.71 40.55
C ILE A 959 21.38 94.84 40.31
N SER A 960 21.33 94.16 39.16
CA SER A 960 20.18 93.38 38.72
C SER A 960 20.54 92.48 37.54
N GLY A 961 19.99 91.26 37.48
CA GLY A 961 20.04 90.37 36.31
C GLY A 961 20.51 88.94 36.64
N PRO A 962 20.35 87.99 35.70
CA PRO A 962 19.96 88.21 34.31
C PRO A 962 18.49 88.60 34.15
N VAL A 963 18.18 89.36 33.09
CA VAL A 963 16.83 89.63 32.60
C VAL A 963 16.77 89.23 31.12
N PRO A 964 15.85 88.33 30.69
CA PRO A 964 15.02 87.47 31.54
C PRO A 964 15.87 86.57 32.45
N ALA A 965 15.27 85.96 33.49
CA ALA A 965 16.00 85.04 34.36
C ALA A 965 16.24 83.69 33.67
N SER A 966 15.18 83.14 33.06
CA SER A 966 15.18 81.98 32.19
C SER A 966 14.20 82.19 31.04
N THR A 967 14.34 81.42 29.95
CA THR A 967 13.45 81.47 28.77
C THR A 967 13.66 80.24 27.88
N SER A 968 12.69 79.92 27.03
CA SER A 968 12.92 78.98 25.92
C SER A 968 13.58 79.70 24.73
N ILE A 969 14.38 78.98 23.96
CA ILE A 969 15.03 79.42 22.72
C ILE A 969 14.69 78.38 21.64
N PRO A 970 13.86 78.71 20.63
CA PRO A 970 13.53 77.80 19.54
C PRO A 970 14.76 77.32 18.74
N GLY A 971 14.57 76.32 17.89
CA GLY A 971 15.63 75.85 16.97
C GLY A 971 16.20 76.99 16.13
N PHE A 972 17.50 76.92 15.85
CA PHE A 972 18.32 77.92 15.12
C PHE A 972 18.24 79.39 15.62
N SER A 973 17.55 79.65 16.73
CA SER A 973 17.24 80.99 17.23
C SER A 973 18.22 81.46 18.30
N SER A 974 18.22 82.76 18.62
CA SER A 974 19.03 83.30 19.72
C SER A 974 18.22 84.23 20.63
N GLN A 975 18.66 84.34 21.88
CA GLN A 975 18.05 85.17 22.91
C GLN A 975 19.14 85.83 23.76
N THR A 976 18.89 87.06 24.19
CA THR A 976 19.80 87.83 25.04
C THR A 976 19.38 87.78 26.51
N PHE A 977 20.37 87.72 27.40
CA PHE A 977 20.23 87.79 28.85
C PHE A 977 21.08 88.95 29.36
N THR A 978 20.48 89.85 30.14
CA THR A 978 21.11 91.14 30.49
C THR A 978 21.30 91.32 32.00
N TRP A 979 22.52 91.63 32.41
CA TRP A 979 22.87 92.08 33.77
C TRP A 979 23.29 93.55 33.77
N LYS A 980 23.12 94.18 34.94
CA LYS A 980 23.57 95.54 35.24
C LYS A 980 24.52 95.49 36.42
N TYR A 981 25.77 95.89 36.22
CA TYR A 981 26.79 96.00 37.26
C TYR A 981 27.11 97.47 37.54
N LYS A 982 27.38 97.85 38.79
CA LYS A 982 27.87 99.19 39.14
C LYS A 982 29.39 99.18 39.28
N ALA A 983 30.08 100.09 38.59
CA ALA A 983 31.51 100.30 38.75
C ALA A 983 31.81 100.95 40.12
N THR A 984 32.51 100.24 41.03
CA THR A 984 32.74 100.70 42.41
C THR A 984 34.21 101.00 42.73
N GLY A 985 35.17 100.41 42.01
CA GLY A 985 36.61 100.66 42.16
C GLY A 985 37.37 100.61 40.83
N ASN A 986 38.41 101.44 40.71
CA ASN A 986 39.21 101.58 39.50
C ASN A 986 39.98 100.29 39.14
N GLY A 987 40.23 100.09 37.84
CA GLY A 987 40.91 98.92 37.29
C GLY A 987 40.18 98.37 36.07
N THR A 988 40.53 97.14 35.66
CA THR A 988 39.91 96.44 34.52
C THR A 988 39.10 95.25 35.00
N VAL A 989 37.93 94.99 34.43
CA VAL A 989 37.10 93.79 34.70
C VAL A 989 36.70 93.06 33.42
N THR A 990 36.57 91.74 33.51
CA THR A 990 35.89 90.86 32.54
C THR A 990 34.84 90.00 33.25
N PHE A 991 33.87 89.49 32.48
CA PHE A 991 32.79 88.65 32.96
C PHE A 991 32.75 87.35 32.17
N SER A 992 32.73 86.19 32.83
CA SER A 992 32.64 84.88 32.17
C SER A 992 31.53 84.00 32.74
N SER A 993 30.83 83.26 31.88
CA SER A 993 29.76 82.32 32.22
C SER A 993 29.34 81.49 30.99
N ASN A 994 28.40 80.56 31.19
CA ASN A 994 27.66 79.82 30.18
C ASN A 994 26.14 79.90 30.45
N ALA A 995 25.34 79.24 29.63
CA ALA A 995 23.92 79.02 29.89
C ALA A 995 23.52 77.56 29.67
N SER A 996 22.60 77.06 30.50
CA SER A 996 22.08 75.70 30.47
C SER A 996 20.56 75.73 30.30
N GLY A 997 20.02 74.87 29.44
CA GLY A 997 18.59 74.57 29.32
C GLY A 997 18.40 73.07 29.13
N ALA A 998 17.21 72.65 28.70
CA ALA A 998 16.93 71.26 28.30
C ALA A 998 16.40 71.21 26.86
N ASP A 999 16.75 70.17 26.12
CA ASP A 999 16.17 69.86 24.82
C ASP A 999 14.67 69.52 24.94
N VAL A 1000 13.82 70.12 24.10
CA VAL A 1000 12.36 70.06 24.25
C VAL A 1000 11.75 68.68 23.96
N ASN A 1001 12.42 67.83 23.17
CA ASN A 1001 11.89 66.52 22.79
C ASN A 1001 12.40 65.40 23.71
N SER A 1002 13.65 65.51 24.18
CA SER A 1002 14.36 64.49 24.96
C SER A 1002 14.52 64.82 26.44
N GLY A 1003 14.34 66.08 26.84
CA GLY A 1003 14.55 66.56 28.21
C GLY A 1003 16.02 66.61 28.66
N ILE A 1004 16.97 66.26 27.79
CA ILE A 1004 18.40 66.22 28.11
C ILE A 1004 18.91 67.64 28.36
N ILE A 1005 19.68 67.83 29.44
CA ILE A 1005 20.26 69.14 29.78
C ILE A 1005 21.40 69.47 28.81
N VAL A 1006 21.28 70.62 28.14
CA VAL A 1006 22.21 71.13 27.14
C VAL A 1006 22.81 72.44 27.67
N THR A 1007 24.15 72.56 27.62
CA THR A 1007 24.87 73.65 28.28
C THR A 1007 25.96 74.21 27.36
N SER A 1008 26.04 75.53 27.24
CA SER A 1008 27.05 76.16 26.38
C SER A 1008 28.46 76.10 26.99
N PRO A 1009 29.52 76.21 26.14
CA PRO A 1009 30.86 76.47 26.62
C PRO A 1009 30.95 77.78 27.40
N VAL A 1010 31.80 77.84 28.43
CA VAL A 1010 32.05 79.08 29.18
C VAL A 1010 32.73 80.10 28.27
N THR A 1011 32.06 81.21 28.05
CA THR A 1011 32.55 82.33 27.24
C THR A 1011 32.95 83.50 28.13
N THR A 1012 33.75 84.44 27.62
CA THR A 1012 34.28 85.59 28.38
C THR A 1012 34.08 86.90 27.63
N SER A 1013 33.67 87.95 28.36
CA SER A 1013 33.43 89.28 27.81
C SER A 1013 34.71 90.00 27.37
N ASN A 1014 34.53 91.02 26.52
CA ASN A 1014 35.53 92.09 26.42
C ASN A 1014 35.81 92.72 27.79
N SER A 1015 37.00 93.30 27.94
CA SER A 1015 37.40 94.05 29.14
C SER A 1015 36.67 95.40 29.27
N VAL A 1016 36.46 95.86 30.51
CA VAL A 1016 35.92 97.17 30.87
C VAL A 1016 36.81 97.89 31.88
N ILE A 1017 37.13 99.17 31.64
CA ILE A 1017 38.09 99.98 32.45
C ILE A 1017 37.36 101.07 33.26
N ILE A 1018 37.72 101.30 34.53
CA ILE A 1018 37.00 102.19 35.47
C ILE A 1018 37.88 103.39 35.95
N ARG A 1019 37.46 104.66 35.77
CA ARG A 1019 38.19 105.89 36.24
C ARG A 1019 37.36 107.21 36.38
N ASN A 1020 37.90 108.24 37.04
CA ASN A 1020 37.26 109.57 37.27
C ASN A 1020 37.63 110.66 36.21
N PRO A 1021 36.92 111.83 36.11
CA PRO A 1021 37.03 112.74 34.94
C PRO A 1021 37.35 114.23 35.21
N ASN A 1022 38.26 114.84 34.41
CA ASN A 1022 38.26 116.23 33.89
C ASN A 1022 39.46 116.43 32.92
N PRO A 1023 39.56 117.49 32.08
CA PRO A 1023 38.63 118.01 31.06
C PRO A 1023 39.01 117.50 29.62
N ARG A 1024 38.86 118.32 28.55
CA ARG A 1024 39.17 118.04 27.11
C ARG A 1024 40.65 117.59 26.87
N SER A 1025 41.06 116.90 25.79
CA SER A 1025 40.51 116.75 24.42
C SER A 1025 40.89 115.43 23.66
N THR A 1026 40.28 115.23 22.48
CA THR A 1026 40.80 114.55 21.24
C THR A 1026 41.45 113.13 21.26
N ASN A 1027 40.67 112.16 20.76
CA ASN A 1027 40.95 111.16 19.72
C ASN A 1027 42.21 110.25 19.70
N ALA A 1028 41.92 108.94 19.81
CA ALA A 1028 42.32 107.84 18.90
C ALA A 1028 43.78 107.63 18.45
N SER A 1029 44.43 106.58 18.98
CA SER A 1029 45.70 106.06 18.43
C SER A 1029 46.05 104.58 18.70
N ASN A 1030 45.22 103.79 19.40
CA ASN A 1030 45.61 102.43 19.85
C ASN A 1030 45.40 101.29 18.82
N THR A 1031 44.75 101.54 17.67
CA THR A 1031 44.51 100.52 16.63
C THR A 1031 45.78 100.15 15.86
N ASN A 1032 46.76 101.06 15.75
CA ASN A 1032 47.92 100.85 14.87
C ASN A 1032 48.94 99.84 15.44
N GLN A 1033 48.90 99.53 16.73
CA GLN A 1033 49.84 98.60 17.35
C GLN A 1033 49.44 97.12 17.18
N GLN A 1034 48.14 96.82 17.05
CA GLN A 1034 47.63 95.44 16.88
C GLN A 1034 47.70 94.97 15.42
N ILE A 1035 47.48 95.85 14.45
CA ILE A 1035 47.52 95.50 13.02
C ILE A 1035 48.96 95.31 12.52
N ARG A 1036 49.96 95.83 13.25
CA ARG A 1036 51.38 95.54 13.01
C ARG A 1036 51.71 94.05 13.10
N SER A 1037 51.24 93.33 14.13
CA SER A 1037 51.54 91.90 14.23
C SER A 1037 50.83 91.09 13.15
N LEU A 1038 49.60 91.48 12.78
CA LEU A 1038 48.80 90.77 11.78
C LEU A 1038 49.40 90.90 10.36
N SER A 1039 49.78 92.12 9.95
CA SER A 1039 50.49 92.34 8.68
C SER A 1039 51.84 91.61 8.64
N GLN A 1040 52.55 91.49 9.76
CA GLN A 1040 53.81 90.74 9.86
C GLN A 1040 53.62 89.20 9.89
N THR A 1041 52.39 88.70 9.94
CA THR A 1041 52.06 87.28 9.75
C THR A 1041 51.72 87.02 8.28
N HIS A 1042 50.74 87.74 7.71
CA HIS A 1042 50.33 87.54 6.32
C HIS A 1042 51.45 87.80 5.30
N ILE A 1043 52.41 88.68 5.60
CA ILE A 1043 53.61 88.86 4.74
C ILE A 1043 54.42 87.55 4.66
N ARG A 1044 54.63 86.85 5.78
CA ARG A 1044 55.37 85.58 5.79
C ARG A 1044 54.58 84.42 5.21
N GLU A 1045 53.27 84.40 5.41
CA GLU A 1045 52.38 83.41 4.81
C GLU A 1045 52.38 83.51 3.26
N ALA A 1046 52.49 84.71 2.70
CA ALA A 1046 52.75 84.91 1.26
C ALA A 1046 54.18 84.48 0.84
N GLU A 1047 55.20 84.75 1.66
CA GLU A 1047 56.58 84.31 1.39
C GLU A 1047 56.71 82.77 1.39
N ASP A 1048 56.07 82.09 2.32
CA ASP A 1048 56.12 80.63 2.48
C ASP A 1048 55.39 79.90 1.31
N LEU A 1049 54.36 80.52 0.72
CA LEU A 1049 53.60 79.99 -0.42
C LEU A 1049 54.31 80.17 -1.78
N ILE A 1050 55.02 81.28 -2.01
CA ILE A 1050 55.65 81.57 -3.32
C ILE A 1050 56.54 80.44 -3.87
N PRO A 1051 57.41 79.78 -3.07
CA PRO A 1051 58.21 78.64 -3.54
C PRO A 1051 57.37 77.44 -3.97
N GLU A 1052 56.26 77.17 -3.29
CA GLU A 1052 55.36 76.05 -3.58
C GLU A 1052 54.62 76.26 -4.90
N ILE A 1053 54.10 77.48 -5.13
CA ILE A 1053 53.46 77.84 -6.43
C ILE A 1053 54.48 77.82 -7.56
N GLN A 1054 55.71 78.29 -7.34
CA GLN A 1054 56.76 78.24 -8.35
C GLN A 1054 57.12 76.79 -8.72
N GLN A 1055 57.17 75.87 -7.75
CA GLN A 1055 57.39 74.45 -8.02
C GLN A 1055 56.24 73.84 -8.84
N LEU A 1056 54.98 74.10 -8.48
CA LEU A 1056 53.82 73.58 -9.23
C LEU A 1056 53.77 74.09 -10.68
N ILE A 1057 54.18 75.35 -10.92
CA ILE A 1057 54.33 75.89 -12.27
C ILE A 1057 55.45 75.18 -13.03
N ASP A 1058 56.60 74.97 -12.41
CA ASP A 1058 57.76 74.32 -13.04
C ASP A 1058 57.48 72.83 -13.35
N GLU A 1059 56.71 72.15 -12.50
CA GLU A 1059 56.21 70.78 -12.72
C GLU A 1059 55.17 70.72 -13.86
N ALA A 1060 54.17 71.61 -13.86
CA ALA A 1060 53.20 71.71 -14.96
C ALA A 1060 53.87 72.05 -16.31
N LYS A 1061 54.95 72.84 -16.30
CA LYS A 1061 55.81 73.07 -17.48
C LYS A 1061 56.58 71.82 -17.91
N ALA A 1062 57.08 71.02 -16.97
CA ALA A 1062 57.77 69.77 -17.28
C ALA A 1062 56.82 68.72 -17.91
N GLU A 1063 55.53 68.73 -17.53
CA GLU A 1063 54.48 67.95 -18.18
C GLU A 1063 53.95 68.56 -19.50
N GLY A 1064 54.42 69.75 -19.88
CA GLY A 1064 54.06 70.41 -21.15
C GLY A 1064 52.69 71.12 -21.15
N LYS A 1065 52.15 71.48 -19.98
CA LYS A 1065 50.94 72.31 -19.85
C LYS A 1065 51.27 73.77 -20.18
N ASP A 1066 50.30 74.52 -20.71
CA ASP A 1066 50.43 75.99 -20.79
C ASP A 1066 50.22 76.59 -19.39
N THR A 1067 51.13 77.48 -19.01
CA THR A 1067 51.28 78.02 -17.65
C THR A 1067 51.43 79.54 -17.63
N ALA A 1068 51.34 80.20 -18.80
CA ALA A 1068 51.63 81.64 -18.94
C ALA A 1068 50.70 82.55 -18.11
N GLU A 1069 49.49 82.10 -17.78
CA GLU A 1069 48.56 82.83 -16.91
C GLU A 1069 48.92 82.68 -15.42
N TYR A 1070 49.35 81.49 -15.00
CA TYR A 1070 49.77 81.21 -13.62
C TYR A 1070 51.09 81.90 -13.26
N GLU A 1071 52.06 81.96 -14.18
CA GLU A 1071 53.28 82.75 -14.01
C GLU A 1071 52.98 84.23 -13.79
N LYS A 1072 51.99 84.76 -14.51
CA LYS A 1072 51.56 86.16 -14.40
C LYS A 1072 50.83 86.42 -13.07
N LEU A 1073 50.02 85.48 -12.57
CA LEU A 1073 49.40 85.57 -11.23
C LEU A 1073 50.47 85.52 -10.12
N LEU A 1074 51.45 84.62 -10.24
CA LEU A 1074 52.57 84.53 -9.30
C LEU A 1074 53.43 85.81 -9.29
N GLU A 1075 53.67 86.44 -10.44
CA GLU A 1075 54.38 87.72 -10.51
C GLU A 1075 53.56 88.88 -9.94
N GLN A 1076 52.24 88.89 -10.16
CA GLN A 1076 51.33 89.85 -9.52
C GLN A 1076 51.28 89.69 -7.99
N ALA A 1077 51.37 88.47 -7.48
CA ALA A 1077 51.48 88.19 -6.06
C ALA A 1077 52.81 88.69 -5.47
N LYS A 1078 53.94 88.46 -6.15
CA LYS A 1078 55.26 89.02 -5.78
C LYS A 1078 55.23 90.55 -5.75
N GLU A 1079 54.62 91.20 -6.75
CA GLU A 1079 54.40 92.66 -6.77
C GLU A 1079 53.52 93.15 -5.60
N ALA A 1080 52.48 92.40 -5.23
CA ALA A 1080 51.63 92.70 -4.08
C ALA A 1080 52.40 92.56 -2.75
N LEU A 1081 53.26 91.54 -2.64
CA LEU A 1081 54.12 91.30 -1.48
C LEU A 1081 55.19 92.39 -1.31
N GLU A 1082 55.83 92.87 -2.38
CA GLU A 1082 56.73 94.04 -2.31
C GLU A 1082 56.00 95.29 -1.79
N LYS A 1083 54.77 95.54 -2.28
CA LYS A 1083 53.93 96.65 -1.80
C LYS A 1083 53.60 96.47 -0.31
N ALA A 1084 53.26 95.25 0.12
CA ALA A 1084 53.03 94.93 1.52
C ALA A 1084 54.26 95.25 2.39
N TYR A 1085 55.45 94.83 1.95
CA TYR A 1085 56.73 95.13 2.60
C TYR A 1085 57.03 96.63 2.68
N MET A 1086 56.83 97.37 1.59
CA MET A 1086 57.01 98.82 1.55
C MET A 1086 56.09 99.54 2.56
N TYR A 1087 54.80 99.20 2.59
CA TYR A 1087 53.86 99.77 3.56
C TYR A 1087 54.14 99.32 5.01
N PHE A 1088 54.69 98.12 5.20
CA PHE A 1088 55.09 97.61 6.51
C PHE A 1088 56.27 98.41 7.09
N ALA A 1089 57.31 98.61 6.28
CA ALA A 1089 58.47 99.44 6.62
C ALA A 1089 58.08 100.90 6.89
N GLY A 1090 57.12 101.44 6.11
CA GLY A 1090 56.55 102.78 6.32
C GLY A 1090 55.63 102.93 7.54
N GLY A 1091 55.34 101.87 8.29
CA GLY A 1091 54.47 101.91 9.48
C GLY A 1091 52.97 101.99 9.16
N HIS A 1092 52.58 101.76 7.90
CA HIS A 1092 51.20 101.79 7.41
C HIS A 1092 50.57 100.40 7.50
N TYR A 1093 50.52 99.83 8.70
CA TYR A 1093 50.24 98.40 8.91
C TYR A 1093 48.89 97.89 8.35
N ILE A 1094 47.88 98.75 8.24
CA ILE A 1094 46.60 98.40 7.58
C ILE A 1094 46.80 98.17 6.07
N ALA A 1095 47.54 99.05 5.38
CA ALA A 1095 47.86 98.90 3.97
C ALA A 1095 48.82 97.72 3.74
N ALA A 1096 49.78 97.51 4.65
CA ALA A 1096 50.64 96.33 4.63
C ALA A 1096 49.83 95.02 4.74
N ASN A 1097 48.84 94.98 5.65
CA ASN A 1097 47.97 93.81 5.80
C ASN A 1097 47.12 93.56 4.55
N TYR A 1098 46.57 94.63 3.95
CA TYR A 1098 45.76 94.55 2.74
C TYR A 1098 46.56 93.96 1.57
N TRP A 1099 47.74 94.52 1.28
CA TRP A 1099 48.58 94.04 0.18
C TRP A 1099 49.14 92.63 0.42
N ALA A 1100 49.42 92.27 1.68
CA ALA A 1100 49.82 90.89 2.02
C ALA A 1100 48.68 89.89 1.78
N MET A 1101 47.45 90.21 2.19
CA MET A 1101 46.30 89.34 1.92
C MET A 1101 45.99 89.23 0.43
N GLN A 1102 46.17 90.31 -0.35
CA GLN A 1102 46.03 90.25 -1.82
C GLN A 1102 47.12 89.39 -2.49
N ALA A 1103 48.33 89.35 -1.93
CA ALA A 1103 49.36 88.40 -2.38
C ALA A 1103 48.94 86.95 -2.08
N ILE A 1104 48.48 86.66 -0.86
CA ILE A 1104 47.97 85.33 -0.46
C ILE A 1104 46.79 84.89 -1.36
N GLU A 1105 45.84 85.78 -1.63
CA GLU A 1105 44.63 85.50 -2.41
C GLU A 1105 44.98 85.11 -3.86
N LEU A 1106 45.90 85.84 -4.50
CA LEU A 1106 46.43 85.49 -5.82
C LEU A 1106 47.24 84.17 -5.83
N LEU A 1107 47.95 83.86 -4.74
CA LEU A 1107 48.72 82.61 -4.61
C LEU A 1107 47.80 81.40 -4.45
N PHE A 1108 46.71 81.51 -3.68
CA PHE A 1108 45.74 80.42 -3.54
C PHE A 1108 44.88 80.24 -4.80
N GLU A 1109 44.45 81.32 -5.47
CA GLU A 1109 43.76 81.22 -6.78
C GLU A 1109 44.66 80.53 -7.82
N CYS A 1110 45.97 80.86 -7.82
CA CYS A 1110 46.96 80.18 -8.65
C CYS A 1110 47.13 78.70 -8.26
N LYS A 1111 47.15 78.37 -6.96
CA LYS A 1111 47.28 76.99 -6.45
C LYS A 1111 46.10 76.12 -6.84
N GLU A 1112 44.88 76.57 -6.56
CA GLU A 1112 43.65 75.79 -6.80
C GLU A 1112 43.42 75.55 -8.31
N CYS A 1113 43.92 76.42 -9.20
CA CYS A 1113 43.95 76.13 -10.63
C CYS A 1113 45.07 75.16 -11.03
N LEU A 1114 46.29 75.29 -10.49
CA LEU A 1114 47.43 74.40 -10.83
C LEU A 1114 47.25 72.97 -10.33
N GLU A 1115 46.65 72.77 -9.14
CA GLU A 1115 46.34 71.44 -8.59
C GLU A 1115 45.22 70.71 -9.38
N ASN A 1116 44.60 71.37 -10.37
CA ASN A 1116 43.55 70.84 -11.25
C ASN A 1116 43.95 70.77 -12.75
N LEU A 1117 45.22 71.02 -13.12
CA LEU A 1117 45.69 71.20 -14.51
C LEU A 1117 46.52 70.04 -15.08
#